data_AF-W6ZGF0-F1
#
_entry.id   AF-W6ZGF0-F1
#
_cell.length_a   1.000
_cell.length_b   1.000
_cell.length_c   1.000
_cell.angle_alpha   90.00
_cell.angle_beta   90.00
_cell.angle_gamma   90.00
#
_symmetry.space_group_name_H-M   'P 1'
#
loop_
_entity.id
_entity.type
_entity.pdbx_description
1 polymer ?
#
loop_
_entity_poly.entity_id
_entity_poly.type
_entity_poly.pdbx_seq_one_letter_code
_entity_poly.pdbx_strand_id
1 'polypeptide(L)'
;MTTPRPPPAKAPSERMKSAILALQDDEEFAERAQQPTTESRLYDKDAPSTIQKRKQARDNYVMFCQVFYGETDEVAMFGTTTLIDRVCRFIEGMAKASKGILQEKAKISTLIQYRQGLEWWIKILTTSFATIKSEFMSRVTRHTHMIAQKFQLSTENRVKNNLGALEVELFFNQIMLESKRIANWKQHYVAWVLAFITGARPGSFTVSSRYRQGAPMGGAVSDSLLPRTESHTLRWSDVVFERMTEDIACSITFRFNKGYQDPYRRTYVEGRRHWFFAPKHQALHLDVSILMFLLAFERGLFVESLDDLLNGTARFIKKNSVVDKQAVFVSADKNGDLVPTKDMGYGALNPKLREMCQIVGLFEYNNMYAFRREAATVTKHTHGLANAQELLNHLPSAQNAYYLHYDHQGFGMRDTTAFRLGGPRLSEEDIRKYFSQAVSVYKPREGEKLPREELKARVEDRLIDHEEFLALEETLENILTERHQALQALGRLDAGEVYSYSPRNAANYKALMTEDAVKTQPRVADLVKKIDKHSAYRKTRRRDIRIALEKEVMEAMKMDARSRQQIIDLGAPGASAAAADDDDDDDEDLSYATMAGRDDEPDYWRAVPEGETIVVAGDEETEHDRNMRRNFINQWISHKDSDVKKSGLKYYLCRLGPTMTQAQKDKKWILAKYNTHLKSETHTRKEQLRRAFKIMQKESGDNKAACPLCDNREYTRADTFIGHVETAHSEQLFSKRTLTRTTRLASSREDGTG
;
A
#
# COMPACT_ATOMS: atom_id res chain seq x y z
N MET A 1 54.15 23.68 20.29
CA MET A 1 53.07 22.74 20.70
C MET A 1 53.36 21.40 20.04
N THR A 2 53.71 20.39 20.83
CA THR A 2 54.00 19.04 20.34
C THR A 2 52.69 18.31 20.02
N THR A 3 52.58 17.76 18.81
CA THR A 3 51.43 16.95 18.41
C THR A 3 51.33 15.72 19.34
N PRO A 4 50.16 15.45 19.93
CA PRO A 4 49.98 14.30 20.81
C PRO A 4 50.24 13.01 20.02
N ARG A 5 51.11 12.14 20.54
CA ARG A 5 51.37 10.83 19.95
C ARG A 5 50.11 9.97 20.09
N PRO A 6 49.70 9.24 19.04
CA PRO A 6 48.59 8.31 19.15
C PRO A 6 48.90 7.25 20.23
N PRO A 7 47.89 6.81 20.99
CA PRO A 7 48.08 5.80 22.02
C PRO A 7 48.62 4.51 21.39
N PRO A 8 49.48 3.76 22.12
CA PRO A 8 50.05 2.52 21.63
C PRO A 8 48.93 1.52 21.32
N ALA A 9 48.97 0.93 20.13
CA ALA A 9 48.00 -0.08 19.72
C ALA A 9 48.07 -1.28 20.68
N LYS A 10 46.92 -1.69 21.23
CA LYS A 10 46.82 -2.93 22.00
C LYS A 10 47.06 -4.12 21.08
N ALA A 11 47.85 -5.09 21.53
CA ALA A 11 48.07 -6.33 20.78
C ALA A 11 46.72 -7.05 20.53
N PRO A 12 46.50 -7.58 19.31
CA PRO A 12 45.30 -8.37 19.04
C PRO A 12 45.29 -9.62 19.91
N SER A 13 44.11 -10.01 20.39
CA SER A 13 43.96 -11.22 21.20
C SER A 13 44.40 -12.48 20.44
N GLU A 14 44.94 -13.48 21.14
CA GLU A 14 45.35 -14.76 20.54
C GLU A 14 44.19 -15.47 19.82
N ARG A 15 42.95 -15.28 20.30
CA ARG A 15 41.74 -15.78 19.63
C ARG A 15 41.54 -15.14 18.25
N MET A 16 41.75 -13.83 18.12
CA MET A 16 41.65 -13.12 16.84
C MET A 16 42.79 -13.52 15.90
N LYS A 17 44.02 -13.67 16.41
CA LYS A 17 45.15 -14.16 15.61
C LYS A 17 44.88 -15.55 15.05
N SER A 18 44.40 -16.47 15.88
CA SER A 18 44.05 -17.83 15.47
C SER A 18 42.92 -17.84 14.44
N ALA A 19 41.90 -17.00 14.62
CA ALA A 19 40.81 -16.85 13.66
C ALA A 19 41.29 -16.30 12.31
N ILE A 20 42.20 -15.32 12.30
CA ILE A 20 42.77 -14.77 11.05
C ILE A 20 43.67 -15.78 10.35
N LEU A 21 44.48 -16.54 11.10
CA LEU A 21 45.30 -17.61 10.54
C LEU A 21 44.43 -18.71 9.90
N ALA A 22 43.30 -19.06 10.52
CA ALA A 22 42.35 -20.02 9.94
C ALA A 22 41.72 -19.53 8.62
N LEU A 23 41.63 -18.21 8.39
CA LEU A 23 41.17 -17.65 7.12
C LEU A 23 42.22 -17.75 6.01
N GLN A 24 43.50 -17.97 6.34
CA GLN A 24 44.57 -18.17 5.36
C GLN A 24 44.43 -19.52 4.64
N ASP A 25 43.86 -20.52 5.34
CA ASP A 25 43.66 -21.87 4.83
C ASP A 25 42.25 -22.08 4.23
N ASP A 26 41.37 -21.06 4.30
CA ASP A 26 40.03 -21.07 3.70
C ASP A 26 40.12 -20.61 2.24
N GLU A 27 40.23 -21.55 1.31
CA GLU A 27 40.32 -21.29 -0.14
C GLU A 27 39.13 -20.46 -0.66
N GLU A 28 37.91 -20.65 -0.15
CA GLU A 28 36.72 -19.89 -0.56
C GLU A 28 36.81 -18.44 -0.05
N PHE A 29 37.32 -18.23 1.16
CA PHE A 29 37.59 -16.88 1.67
C PHE A 29 38.75 -16.24 0.92
N ALA A 30 39.83 -16.95 0.61
CA ALA A 30 40.97 -16.44 -0.14
C ALA A 30 40.56 -16.05 -1.57
N GLU A 31 39.76 -16.88 -2.25
CA GLU A 31 39.21 -16.56 -3.57
C GLU A 31 38.24 -15.37 -3.50
N ARG A 32 37.35 -15.28 -2.50
CA ARG A 32 36.46 -14.12 -2.31
C ARG A 32 37.18 -12.83 -1.89
N ALA A 33 38.25 -12.94 -1.11
CA ALA A 33 39.09 -11.82 -0.71
C ALA A 33 39.96 -11.32 -1.88
N GLN A 34 40.23 -12.20 -2.86
CA GLN A 34 40.88 -11.88 -4.12
C GLN A 34 39.90 -11.44 -5.22
N GLN A 35 38.61 -11.84 -5.16
CA GLN A 35 37.53 -11.30 -5.98
C GLN A 35 37.43 -9.80 -5.68
N PRO A 36 37.68 -8.93 -6.66
CA PRO A 36 38.64 -7.86 -6.44
C PRO A 36 38.09 -6.74 -5.57
N THR A 37 38.99 -5.99 -4.90
CA THR A 37 38.72 -4.62 -4.42
C THR A 37 38.03 -3.76 -5.49
N THR A 38 38.23 -4.09 -6.78
CA THR A 38 37.56 -3.50 -7.94
C THR A 38 36.04 -3.76 -7.98
N GLU A 39 35.55 -4.96 -7.64
CA GLU A 39 34.10 -5.22 -7.53
C GLU A 39 33.50 -4.41 -6.39
N SER A 40 34.19 -4.34 -5.25
CA SER A 40 33.77 -3.49 -4.13
C SER A 40 33.75 -1.99 -4.48
N ARG A 41 34.65 -1.55 -5.38
CA ARG A 41 34.74 -0.17 -5.87
C ARG A 41 33.58 0.20 -6.79
N LEU A 42 33.08 -0.76 -7.56
CA LEU A 42 31.95 -0.61 -8.48
C LEU A 42 30.61 -1.00 -7.85
N TYR A 43 30.61 -1.39 -6.57
CA TYR A 43 29.40 -1.76 -5.85
C TYR A 43 28.46 -0.56 -5.68
N ASP A 44 27.35 -0.59 -6.40
CA ASP A 44 26.28 0.39 -6.28
C ASP A 44 25.16 -0.16 -5.41
N LYS A 45 25.08 0.31 -4.17
CA LYS A 45 24.06 -0.13 -3.22
C LYS A 45 22.64 0.42 -3.49
N ASP A 46 22.47 1.29 -4.48
CA ASP A 46 21.19 1.96 -4.71
C ASP A 46 20.18 1.08 -5.49
N ALA A 47 18.94 1.56 -5.61
CA ALA A 47 17.89 0.81 -6.27
C ALA A 47 18.22 0.53 -7.76
N PRO A 48 17.75 -0.58 -8.35
CA PRO A 48 18.13 -0.94 -9.73
C PRO A 48 17.72 0.10 -10.80
N SER A 49 16.71 0.94 -10.55
CA SER A 49 16.38 2.08 -11.44
C SER A 49 17.46 3.16 -11.40
N THR A 50 17.96 3.49 -10.20
CA THR A 50 19.09 4.42 -10.00
C THR A 50 20.36 3.91 -10.67
N ILE A 51 20.67 2.62 -10.52
CA ILE A 51 21.83 1.96 -11.18
C ILE A 51 21.71 2.11 -12.70
N GLN A 52 20.54 1.82 -13.28
CA GLN A 52 20.31 1.96 -14.72
C GLN A 52 20.48 3.41 -15.19
N LYS A 53 19.93 4.39 -14.45
CA LYS A 53 20.09 5.82 -14.76
C LYS A 53 21.55 6.26 -14.71
N ARG A 54 22.32 5.79 -13.72
CA ARG A 54 23.77 6.02 -13.64
C ARG A 54 24.50 5.41 -14.83
N LYS A 55 24.20 4.16 -15.17
CA LYS A 55 24.80 3.47 -16.33
C LYS A 55 24.51 4.24 -17.62
N GLN A 56 23.26 4.61 -17.86
CA GLN A 56 22.86 5.40 -19.03
C GLN A 56 23.56 6.75 -19.09
N ALA A 57 23.70 7.45 -17.96
CA ALA A 57 24.43 8.72 -17.89
C ALA A 57 25.91 8.55 -18.29
N ARG A 58 26.56 7.47 -17.81
CA ARG A 58 27.93 7.11 -18.21
C ARG A 58 28.02 6.78 -19.68
N ASP A 59 27.17 5.89 -20.19
CA ASP A 59 27.22 5.44 -21.58
C ASP A 59 27.03 6.63 -22.54
N ASN A 60 26.10 7.54 -22.23
CA ASN A 60 25.90 8.78 -22.98
C ASN A 60 27.11 9.72 -22.91
N TYR A 61 27.76 9.84 -21.76
CA TYR A 61 28.96 10.68 -21.59
C TYR A 61 30.18 10.11 -22.33
N VAL A 62 30.38 8.79 -22.27
CA VAL A 62 31.44 8.09 -23.01
C VAL A 62 31.24 8.28 -24.51
N MET A 63 30.02 8.06 -25.01
CA MET A 63 29.67 8.31 -26.41
C MET A 63 29.92 9.77 -26.80
N PHE A 64 29.55 10.73 -25.95
CA PHE A 64 29.82 12.15 -26.18
C PHE A 64 31.33 12.44 -26.27
N CYS A 65 32.13 11.88 -25.36
CA CYS A 65 33.58 12.04 -25.38
C CYS A 65 34.22 11.47 -26.65
N GLN A 66 33.78 10.28 -27.08
CA GLN A 66 34.24 9.65 -28.32
C GLN A 66 33.92 10.51 -29.55
N VAL A 67 32.69 11.00 -29.64
CA VAL A 67 32.23 11.77 -30.82
C VAL A 67 32.86 13.16 -30.89
N PHE A 68 32.90 13.89 -29.77
CA PHE A 68 33.31 15.30 -29.78
C PHE A 68 34.79 15.54 -29.49
N TYR A 69 35.49 14.57 -28.90
CA TYR A 69 36.90 14.71 -28.53
C TYR A 69 37.80 13.62 -29.11
N GLY A 70 37.24 12.60 -29.79
CA GLY A 70 38.02 11.47 -30.31
C GLY A 70 38.69 10.63 -29.22
N GLU A 71 38.28 10.79 -27.97
CA GLU A 71 38.84 10.09 -26.82
C GLU A 71 38.24 8.68 -26.76
N THR A 72 39.08 7.65 -26.67
CA THR A 72 38.61 6.26 -26.50
C THR A 72 38.99 5.68 -25.14
N ASP A 73 39.98 6.26 -24.46
CA ASP A 73 40.36 5.84 -23.12
C ASP A 73 39.44 6.49 -22.09
N GLU A 74 38.66 5.65 -21.40
CA GLU A 74 37.74 6.12 -20.37
C GLU A 74 38.47 6.81 -19.20
N VAL A 75 39.68 6.37 -18.84
CA VAL A 75 40.44 7.03 -17.76
C VAL A 75 40.76 8.47 -18.15
N ALA A 76 41.16 8.70 -19.40
CA ALA A 76 41.37 10.04 -19.93
C ALA A 76 40.06 10.86 -20.00
N MET A 77 38.91 10.25 -20.34
CA MET A 77 37.60 10.91 -20.33
C MET A 77 37.23 11.49 -18.96
N PHE A 78 37.61 10.79 -17.88
CA PHE A 78 37.38 11.19 -16.49
C PHE A 78 38.58 11.91 -15.84
N GLY A 79 39.53 12.38 -16.65
CA GLY A 79 40.73 13.09 -16.18
C GLY A 79 40.42 14.45 -15.53
N THR A 80 40.96 14.67 -14.33
CA THR A 80 40.69 15.84 -13.45
C THR A 80 40.83 17.19 -14.15
N THR A 81 41.79 17.34 -15.07
CA THR A 81 42.08 18.60 -15.78
C THR A 81 41.02 18.99 -16.80
N THR A 82 40.32 18.04 -17.40
CA THR A 82 39.34 18.29 -18.48
C THR A 82 37.90 17.97 -18.06
N LEU A 83 37.72 17.23 -16.96
CA LEU A 83 36.45 16.68 -16.52
C LEU A 83 35.32 17.72 -16.41
N ILE A 84 35.56 18.84 -15.71
CA ILE A 84 34.50 19.84 -15.47
C ILE A 84 34.03 20.47 -16.79
N ASP A 85 34.96 20.79 -17.71
CA ASP A 85 34.61 21.35 -19.02
C ASP A 85 33.84 20.35 -19.87
N ARG A 86 34.34 19.10 -19.95
CA ARG A 86 33.69 18.02 -20.71
C ARG A 86 32.28 17.74 -20.20
N VAL A 87 32.08 17.66 -18.88
CA VAL A 87 30.74 17.48 -18.29
C VAL A 87 29.83 18.66 -18.57
N CYS A 88 30.32 19.90 -18.51
CA CYS A 88 29.51 21.07 -18.89
C CYS A 88 29.04 20.97 -20.35
N ARG A 89 29.95 20.69 -21.29
CA ARG A 89 29.60 20.54 -22.71
C ARG A 89 28.69 19.33 -22.97
N PHE A 90 28.88 18.24 -22.24
CA PHE A 90 27.99 17.09 -22.28
C PHE A 90 26.56 17.49 -21.88
N ILE A 91 26.38 18.20 -20.76
CA ILE A 91 25.07 18.68 -20.31
C ILE A 91 24.43 19.61 -21.35
N GLU A 92 25.21 20.52 -21.97
CA GLU A 92 24.75 21.34 -23.09
C GLU A 92 24.34 20.49 -24.31
N GLY A 93 25.12 19.47 -24.65
CA GLY A 93 24.81 18.51 -25.71
C GLY A 93 23.51 17.76 -25.44
N MET A 94 23.32 17.27 -24.22
CA MET A 94 22.10 16.57 -23.81
C MET A 94 20.88 17.50 -23.83
N ALA A 95 21.02 18.76 -23.43
CA ALA A 95 19.94 19.75 -23.52
C ALA A 95 19.47 19.97 -24.97
N LYS A 96 20.40 19.89 -25.93
CA LYS A 96 20.12 20.07 -27.37
C LYS A 96 19.58 18.80 -28.03
N ALA A 97 20.08 17.63 -27.64
CA ALA A 97 19.73 16.34 -28.23
C ALA A 97 18.45 15.73 -27.65
N SER A 98 18.19 15.94 -26.36
CA SER A 98 17.06 15.34 -25.65
C SER A 98 15.75 16.04 -26.01
N LYS A 99 14.71 15.24 -26.28
CA LYS A 99 13.33 15.71 -26.45
C LYS A 99 12.52 15.28 -25.23
N GLY A 100 11.73 16.20 -24.70
CA GLY A 100 10.71 15.92 -23.71
C GLY A 100 9.49 15.23 -24.33
N ILE A 101 8.53 14.91 -23.46
CA ILE A 101 7.24 14.35 -23.83
C ILE A 101 6.55 15.29 -24.84
N LEU A 102 5.98 14.74 -25.92
CA LEU A 102 5.33 15.50 -27.00
C LEU A 102 6.25 16.46 -27.78
N GLN A 103 7.54 16.10 -27.95
CA GLN A 103 8.54 16.91 -28.65
C GLN A 103 8.86 18.26 -27.95
N GLU A 104 8.45 18.42 -26.69
CA GLU A 104 8.87 19.54 -25.86
C GLU A 104 10.38 19.52 -25.64
N LYS A 105 10.96 20.62 -25.14
CA LYS A 105 12.37 20.63 -24.74
C LYS A 105 12.56 19.83 -23.45
N ALA A 106 13.75 19.27 -23.24
CA ALA A 106 14.08 18.61 -21.99
C ALA A 106 13.94 19.58 -20.79
N LYS A 107 13.67 19.04 -19.60
CA LYS A 107 13.59 19.84 -18.37
C LYS A 107 14.96 19.99 -17.73
N ILE A 108 15.13 21.04 -16.93
CA ILE A 108 16.35 21.21 -16.13
C ILE A 108 16.57 20.01 -15.17
N SER A 109 15.49 19.40 -14.66
CA SER A 109 15.56 18.24 -13.79
C SER A 109 16.23 17.03 -14.46
N THR A 110 15.98 16.80 -15.75
CA THR A 110 16.62 15.74 -16.54
C THR A 110 18.14 15.97 -16.61
N LEU A 111 18.58 17.20 -16.81
CA LEU A 111 20.00 17.55 -16.83
C LEU A 111 20.66 17.33 -15.45
N ILE A 112 19.94 17.67 -14.39
CA ILE A 112 20.38 17.43 -13.02
C ILE A 112 20.52 15.92 -12.74
N GLN A 113 19.61 15.09 -13.26
CA GLN A 113 19.71 13.63 -13.14
C GLN A 113 20.96 13.09 -13.87
N TYR A 114 21.27 13.57 -15.08
CA TYR A 114 22.51 13.20 -15.76
C TYR A 114 23.75 13.58 -14.95
N ARG A 115 23.78 14.80 -14.39
CA ARG A 115 24.87 15.24 -13.50
C ARG A 115 25.03 14.33 -12.29
N GLN A 116 23.92 14.01 -11.59
CA GLN A 116 23.94 13.14 -10.42
C GLN A 116 24.39 11.71 -10.79
N GLY A 117 23.93 11.20 -11.93
CA GLY A 117 24.36 9.92 -12.47
C GLY A 117 25.87 9.87 -12.71
N LEU A 118 26.41 10.92 -13.35
CA LEU A 118 27.85 11.04 -13.59
C LEU A 118 28.66 11.27 -12.33
N GLU A 119 28.16 12.02 -11.35
CA GLU A 119 28.88 12.27 -10.10
C GLU A 119 29.27 10.96 -9.40
N TRP A 120 28.42 9.92 -9.48
CA TRP A 120 28.75 8.60 -8.94
C TRP A 120 29.94 7.97 -9.66
N TRP A 121 29.94 7.95 -11.00
CA TRP A 121 31.03 7.42 -11.81
C TRP A 121 32.33 8.22 -11.65
N ILE A 122 32.23 9.54 -11.57
CA ILE A 122 33.36 10.43 -11.36
C ILE A 122 34.04 10.13 -10.01
N LYS A 123 33.28 9.91 -8.94
CA LYS A 123 33.85 9.52 -7.63
C LYS A 123 34.68 8.24 -7.70
N ILE A 124 34.29 7.33 -8.59
CA ILE A 124 34.90 6.00 -8.75
C ILE A 124 36.12 6.04 -9.67
N LEU A 125 36.01 6.78 -10.78
CA LEU A 125 36.99 6.79 -11.86
C LEU A 125 38.04 7.90 -11.71
N THR A 126 37.75 8.94 -10.92
CA THR A 126 38.67 10.06 -10.68
C THR A 126 39.17 10.04 -9.24
N THR A 127 40.38 9.49 -9.02
CA THR A 127 41.00 9.34 -7.69
C THR A 127 41.11 10.66 -6.91
N SER A 128 41.33 11.78 -7.61
CA SER A 128 41.44 13.11 -7.00
C SER A 128 40.11 13.87 -6.98
N PHE A 129 38.95 13.25 -7.19
CA PHE A 129 37.68 13.99 -7.26
C PHE A 129 37.39 14.80 -6.00
N ALA A 130 37.81 14.31 -4.83
CA ALA A 130 37.63 15.01 -3.56
C ALA A 130 38.21 16.44 -3.57
N THR A 131 39.31 16.68 -4.30
CA THR A 131 39.95 18.01 -4.36
C THR A 131 39.17 18.98 -5.26
N ILE A 132 38.47 18.48 -6.28
CA ILE A 132 37.72 19.29 -7.25
C ILE A 132 36.21 19.26 -7.04
N LYS A 133 35.69 18.46 -6.10
CA LYS A 133 34.25 18.24 -5.90
C LYS A 133 33.46 19.53 -5.70
N SER A 134 33.97 20.46 -4.89
CA SER A 134 33.31 21.75 -4.64
C SER A 134 33.19 22.58 -5.92
N GLU A 135 34.29 22.68 -6.69
CA GLU A 135 34.30 23.37 -7.97
C GLU A 135 33.37 22.69 -8.98
N PHE A 136 33.44 21.37 -9.11
CA PHE A 136 32.57 20.58 -9.97
C PHE A 136 31.09 20.87 -9.68
N MET A 137 30.67 20.76 -8.40
CA MET A 137 29.27 20.99 -8.03
C MET A 137 28.84 22.43 -8.32
N SER A 138 29.66 23.43 -7.99
CA SER A 138 29.33 24.84 -8.25
C SER A 138 29.28 25.17 -9.74
N ARG A 139 30.31 24.79 -10.51
CA ARG A 139 30.44 25.15 -11.93
C ARG A 139 29.46 24.41 -12.81
N VAL A 140 29.29 23.10 -12.62
CA VAL A 140 28.33 22.31 -13.42
C VAL A 140 26.89 22.73 -13.12
N THR A 141 26.55 23.04 -11.87
CA THR A 141 25.21 23.55 -11.52
C THR A 141 24.94 24.91 -12.16
N ARG A 142 25.86 25.88 -12.03
CA ARG A 142 25.74 27.19 -12.69
C ARG A 142 25.60 27.04 -14.19
N HIS A 143 26.41 26.17 -14.81
CA HIS A 143 26.32 25.89 -16.24
C HIS A 143 24.95 25.27 -16.60
N THR A 144 24.45 24.32 -15.82
CA THR A 144 23.11 23.72 -16.04
C THR A 144 22.00 24.78 -16.03
N HIS A 145 22.04 25.74 -15.09
CA HIS A 145 21.08 26.85 -15.05
C HIS A 145 21.26 27.83 -16.23
N MET A 146 22.50 28.14 -16.61
CA MET A 146 22.79 28.96 -17.79
C MET A 146 22.24 28.31 -19.07
N ILE A 147 22.42 27.00 -19.23
CA ILE A 147 21.89 26.20 -20.34
C ILE A 147 20.36 26.18 -20.30
N ALA A 148 19.76 26.05 -19.12
CA ALA A 148 18.30 26.13 -18.97
C ALA A 148 17.75 27.48 -19.46
N GLN A 149 18.40 28.59 -19.12
CA GLN A 149 18.01 29.91 -19.63
C GLN A 149 18.25 30.04 -21.15
N LYS A 150 19.44 29.63 -21.62
CA LYS A 150 19.85 29.71 -23.04
C LYS A 150 18.90 28.94 -23.96
N PHE A 151 18.51 27.73 -23.58
CA PHE A 151 17.60 26.90 -24.37
C PHE A 151 16.13 27.07 -23.99
N GLN A 152 15.80 27.95 -23.03
CA GLN A 152 14.43 28.13 -22.52
C GLN A 152 13.83 26.80 -22.04
N LEU A 153 14.61 26.03 -21.28
CA LEU A 153 14.15 24.80 -20.66
C LEU A 153 13.23 25.15 -19.48
N SER A 154 12.21 24.32 -19.25
CA SER A 154 11.35 24.49 -18.07
C SER A 154 12.16 24.36 -16.79
N THR A 155 12.21 25.45 -16.01
CA THR A 155 12.72 25.47 -14.64
C THR A 155 11.62 25.34 -13.59
N GLU A 156 10.36 25.27 -14.04
CA GLU A 156 9.22 25.09 -13.16
C GLU A 156 9.33 23.75 -12.43
N ASN A 157 9.43 23.83 -11.10
CA ASN A 157 9.15 22.68 -10.27
C ASN A 157 7.66 22.41 -10.36
N ARG A 158 7.28 21.17 -10.71
CA ARG A 158 5.88 20.77 -10.61
C ARG A 158 5.45 20.92 -9.15
N VAL A 159 4.39 21.70 -8.92
CA VAL A 159 3.77 21.79 -7.61
C VAL A 159 3.29 20.38 -7.24
N LYS A 160 3.76 19.88 -6.10
CA LYS A 160 3.39 18.55 -5.60
C LYS A 160 2.14 18.71 -4.77
N ASN A 161 1.02 18.24 -5.30
CA ASN A 161 -0.26 18.35 -4.62
C ASN A 161 -0.53 17.18 -3.70
N ASN A 162 -1.48 17.39 -2.80
CA ASN A 162 -2.07 16.39 -1.95
C ASN A 162 -3.53 16.22 -2.33
N LEU A 163 -4.02 14.98 -2.30
CA LEU A 163 -5.44 14.66 -2.46
C LEU A 163 -5.93 14.11 -1.13
N GLY A 164 -6.76 14.90 -0.45
CA GLY A 164 -7.32 14.64 0.87
C GLY A 164 -8.67 13.93 0.82
N ALA A 165 -9.33 13.88 1.98
CA ALA A 165 -10.63 13.21 2.13
C ALA A 165 -11.71 13.84 1.24
N LEU A 166 -11.71 15.18 1.10
CA LEU A 166 -12.67 15.91 0.28
C LEU A 166 -12.54 15.55 -1.21
N GLU A 167 -11.32 15.47 -1.74
CA GLU A 167 -11.11 15.08 -3.14
C GLU A 167 -11.55 13.64 -3.39
N VAL A 168 -11.28 12.73 -2.44
CA VAL A 168 -11.73 11.34 -2.53
C VAL A 168 -13.27 11.25 -2.48
N GLU A 169 -13.93 12.05 -1.64
CA GLU A 169 -15.39 12.16 -1.63
C GLU A 169 -15.95 12.67 -2.97
N LEU A 170 -15.32 13.68 -3.57
CA LEU A 170 -15.69 14.16 -4.90
C LEU A 170 -15.56 13.05 -5.95
N PHE A 171 -14.50 12.24 -5.88
CA PHE A 171 -14.31 11.10 -6.78
C PHE A 171 -15.43 10.07 -6.61
N PHE A 172 -15.79 9.73 -5.37
CA PHE A 172 -16.90 8.82 -5.09
C PHE A 172 -18.21 9.32 -5.69
N ASN A 173 -18.56 10.58 -5.38
CA ASN A 173 -19.77 11.22 -5.86
C ASN A 173 -19.84 11.23 -7.38
N GLN A 174 -18.71 11.52 -8.04
CA GLN A 174 -18.65 11.48 -9.50
C GLN A 174 -18.84 10.06 -10.04
N ILE A 175 -18.22 9.04 -9.44
CA ILE A 175 -18.41 7.64 -9.86
C ILE A 175 -19.88 7.24 -9.73
N MET A 176 -20.58 7.69 -8.68
CA MET A 176 -22.02 7.45 -8.52
C MET A 176 -22.90 8.16 -9.57
N LEU A 177 -22.37 9.16 -10.29
CA LEU A 177 -23.03 9.82 -11.41
C LEU A 177 -22.67 9.21 -12.77
N GLU A 178 -21.59 8.43 -12.85
CA GLU A 178 -21.18 7.75 -14.08
C GLU A 178 -22.19 6.68 -14.50
N SER A 179 -22.20 6.33 -15.78
CA SER A 179 -23.10 5.32 -16.34
C SER A 179 -22.39 4.19 -17.10
N LYS A 180 -21.07 4.29 -17.28
CA LYS A 180 -20.28 3.33 -18.05
C LYS A 180 -18.97 3.02 -17.34
N ARG A 181 -18.48 1.80 -17.55
CA ARG A 181 -17.20 1.31 -17.00
C ARG A 181 -17.16 1.42 -15.47
N ILE A 182 -18.31 1.25 -14.82
CA ILE A 182 -18.49 1.42 -13.39
C ILE A 182 -17.63 0.45 -12.60
N ALA A 183 -17.55 -0.80 -13.02
CA ALA A 183 -16.69 -1.80 -12.39
C ALA A 183 -15.21 -1.35 -12.38
N ASN A 184 -14.74 -0.76 -13.48
CA ASN A 184 -13.38 -0.26 -13.59
C ASN A 184 -13.15 0.99 -12.72
N TRP A 185 -14.11 1.91 -12.68
CA TRP A 185 -14.06 3.06 -11.78
C TRP A 185 -14.04 2.66 -10.31
N LYS A 186 -14.88 1.70 -9.92
CA LYS A 186 -14.95 1.15 -8.56
C LYS A 186 -13.61 0.58 -8.11
N GLN A 187 -12.97 -0.31 -8.89
CA GLN A 187 -11.68 -0.88 -8.48
C GLN A 187 -10.58 0.20 -8.35
N HIS A 188 -10.57 1.21 -9.23
CA HIS A 188 -9.61 2.31 -9.14
C HIS A 188 -9.87 3.17 -7.91
N TYR A 189 -11.14 3.43 -7.60
CA TYR A 189 -11.52 4.13 -6.39
C TYR A 189 -11.05 3.40 -5.13
N VAL A 190 -11.28 2.09 -5.04
CA VAL A 190 -10.77 1.27 -3.92
C VAL A 190 -9.24 1.34 -3.85
N ALA A 191 -8.53 1.31 -4.98
CA ALA A 191 -7.08 1.47 -5.01
C ALA A 191 -6.62 2.86 -4.51
N TRP A 192 -7.35 3.93 -4.83
CA TRP A 192 -7.08 5.29 -4.35
C TRP A 192 -7.32 5.42 -2.85
N VAL A 193 -8.45 4.92 -2.35
CA VAL A 193 -8.76 4.91 -0.91
C VAL A 193 -7.72 4.08 -0.16
N LEU A 194 -7.34 2.92 -0.68
CA LEU A 194 -6.29 2.08 -0.08
C LEU A 194 -4.96 2.85 0.02
N ALA A 195 -4.55 3.57 -1.02
CA ALA A 195 -3.35 4.40 -0.99
C ALA A 195 -3.47 5.59 -0.02
N PHE A 196 -4.63 6.24 0.04
CA PHE A 196 -4.93 7.38 0.90
C PHE A 196 -4.93 7.02 2.40
N ILE A 197 -5.48 5.85 2.73
CA ILE A 197 -5.51 5.34 4.10
C ILE A 197 -4.14 4.77 4.49
N THR A 198 -3.61 3.81 3.74
CA THR A 198 -2.38 3.11 4.17
C THR A 198 -1.10 3.88 3.89
N GLY A 199 -1.13 4.89 3.01
CA GLY A 199 0.08 5.50 2.46
C GLY A 199 0.92 4.51 1.64
N ALA A 200 0.42 3.31 1.31
CA ALA A 200 1.19 2.31 0.59
C ALA A 200 1.60 2.80 -0.81
N ARG A 201 2.76 2.34 -1.27
CA ARG A 201 3.17 2.62 -2.66
C ARG A 201 2.22 1.86 -3.60
N PRO A 202 1.79 2.46 -4.71
CA PRO A 202 0.85 1.79 -5.62
C PRO A 202 1.36 0.47 -6.17
N GLY A 203 2.67 0.37 -6.43
CA GLY A 203 3.32 -0.88 -6.84
C GLY A 203 3.38 -1.96 -5.76
N SER A 204 2.88 -1.71 -4.54
CA SER A 204 2.72 -2.74 -3.51
C SER A 204 1.37 -3.48 -3.61
N PHE A 205 0.41 -2.92 -4.34
CA PHE A 205 -0.90 -3.54 -4.59
C PHE A 205 -1.28 -3.61 -6.07
N THR A 206 -0.45 -3.09 -6.98
CA THR A 206 -0.50 -3.27 -8.44
C THR A 206 0.83 -3.81 -8.96
N VAL A 207 0.88 -4.26 -10.22
CA VAL A 207 2.11 -4.83 -10.80
C VAL A 207 2.92 -3.75 -11.49
N SER A 208 4.21 -3.65 -11.17
CA SER A 208 5.17 -2.88 -11.97
C SER A 208 5.98 -3.81 -12.89
N SER A 209 6.53 -3.28 -13.98
CA SER A 209 7.16 -4.07 -15.05
C SER A 209 8.20 -5.08 -14.55
N ARG A 210 9.04 -4.70 -13.58
CA ARG A 210 10.09 -5.56 -12.98
C ARG A 210 9.57 -6.59 -11.95
N TYR A 211 8.29 -6.50 -11.62
CA TYR A 211 7.62 -7.29 -10.60
C TYR A 211 6.53 -8.18 -11.20
N ARG A 212 6.40 -8.21 -12.54
CA ARG A 212 5.49 -9.09 -13.26
C ARG A 212 6.01 -10.52 -13.27
N GLN A 213 5.11 -11.48 -13.45
CA GLN A 213 5.48 -12.88 -13.70
C GLN A 213 6.49 -12.98 -14.86
N GLY A 214 7.54 -13.78 -14.67
CA GLY A 214 8.62 -13.96 -15.63
C GLY A 214 9.66 -12.84 -15.65
N ALA A 215 9.49 -11.76 -14.87
CA ALA A 215 10.56 -10.77 -14.69
C ALA A 215 11.74 -11.39 -13.92
N PRO A 216 12.98 -10.96 -14.19
CA PRO A 216 14.14 -11.39 -13.41
C PRO A 216 14.02 -10.92 -11.95
N MET A 217 14.59 -11.69 -11.02
CA MET A 217 14.59 -11.34 -9.60
C MET A 217 15.35 -10.04 -9.28
N GLY A 218 16.20 -9.59 -10.22
CA GLY A 218 17.03 -8.38 -10.13
C GLY A 218 18.33 -8.60 -9.37
N GLY A 219 19.37 -7.85 -9.75
CA GLY A 219 20.67 -7.81 -9.07
C GLY A 219 21.72 -8.82 -9.52
N ALA A 220 22.90 -8.83 -8.89
CA ALA A 220 24.08 -9.57 -9.38
C ALA A 220 23.88 -11.11 -9.43
N VAL A 221 22.89 -11.63 -8.69
CA VAL A 221 22.56 -13.06 -8.61
C VAL A 221 21.45 -13.44 -9.60
N SER A 222 20.89 -12.49 -10.36
CA SER A 222 19.69 -12.71 -11.16
C SER A 222 19.85 -13.73 -12.29
N ASP A 223 21.08 -13.94 -12.76
CA ASP A 223 21.36 -14.92 -13.83
C ASP A 223 21.29 -16.37 -13.31
N SER A 224 21.42 -16.56 -11.99
CA SER A 224 21.36 -17.86 -11.33
C SER A 224 20.01 -18.19 -10.69
N LEU A 225 19.12 -17.21 -10.56
CA LEU A 225 17.80 -17.38 -9.97
C LEU A 225 16.73 -17.48 -11.05
N LEU A 226 15.80 -18.41 -10.86
CA LEU A 226 14.64 -18.52 -11.75
C LEU A 226 13.85 -17.21 -11.76
N PRO A 227 13.31 -16.81 -12.93
CA PRO A 227 12.39 -15.68 -13.03
C PRO A 227 11.20 -15.83 -12.07
N ARG A 228 10.54 -14.71 -11.76
CA ARG A 228 9.38 -14.70 -10.87
C ARG A 228 8.29 -15.64 -11.36
N THR A 229 7.87 -16.57 -10.49
CA THR A 229 6.82 -17.54 -10.80
C THR A 229 5.42 -16.91 -10.82
N GLU A 230 5.22 -15.81 -10.09
CA GLU A 230 4.00 -15.01 -10.09
C GLU A 230 4.29 -13.51 -10.10
N SER A 231 3.32 -12.71 -10.56
CA SER A 231 3.40 -11.25 -10.39
C SER A 231 3.27 -10.87 -8.92
N HIS A 232 4.13 -9.96 -8.47
CA HIS A 232 4.10 -9.42 -7.12
C HIS A 232 3.04 -8.31 -7.04
N THR A 233 1.82 -8.68 -6.65
CA THR A 233 0.67 -7.77 -6.49
C THR A 233 -0.21 -8.23 -5.33
N LEU A 234 -1.18 -7.41 -4.93
CA LEU A 234 -2.17 -7.81 -3.93
C LEU A 234 -3.16 -8.80 -4.55
N ARG A 235 -3.22 -10.02 -4.00
CA ARG A 235 -4.19 -11.05 -4.40
C ARG A 235 -5.31 -11.17 -3.38
N TRP A 236 -6.43 -11.77 -3.76
CA TRP A 236 -7.52 -12.05 -2.82
C TRP A 236 -7.09 -12.99 -1.68
N SER A 237 -6.14 -13.88 -1.93
CA SER A 237 -5.50 -14.73 -0.92
C SER A 237 -4.80 -13.93 0.18
N ASP A 238 -4.43 -12.68 -0.10
CA ASP A 238 -3.77 -11.77 0.83
C ASP A 238 -4.75 -10.94 1.66
N VAL A 239 -6.05 -11.09 1.39
CA VAL A 239 -7.14 -10.33 2.02
C VAL A 239 -8.01 -11.27 2.83
N VAL A 240 -8.05 -11.13 4.15
CA VAL A 240 -8.91 -11.96 5.02
C VAL A 240 -10.13 -11.15 5.42
N PHE A 241 -11.31 -11.70 5.18
CA PHE A 241 -12.58 -11.13 5.63
C PHE A 241 -13.05 -11.85 6.89
N GLU A 242 -13.25 -11.09 7.96
CA GLU A 242 -13.66 -11.61 9.25
C GLU A 242 -14.91 -10.92 9.75
N ARG A 243 -15.93 -11.69 10.11
CA ARG A 243 -17.11 -11.17 10.78
C ARG A 243 -16.79 -10.79 12.21
N MET A 244 -17.05 -9.55 12.55
CA MET A 244 -17.09 -8.98 13.90
C MET A 244 -18.54 -8.89 14.38
N THR A 245 -18.74 -8.45 15.62
CA THR A 245 -20.06 -8.32 16.24
C THR A 245 -21.00 -7.40 15.44
N GLU A 246 -20.44 -6.36 14.82
CA GLU A 246 -21.20 -5.34 14.09
C GLU A 246 -21.23 -5.62 12.58
N ASP A 247 -20.10 -5.98 11.96
CA ASP A 247 -20.03 -6.23 10.52
C ASP A 247 -18.73 -6.97 10.12
N ILE A 248 -18.38 -7.00 8.84
CA ILE A 248 -17.24 -7.67 8.25
C ILE A 248 -16.02 -6.75 8.22
N ALA A 249 -15.01 -7.09 9.01
CA ALA A 249 -13.68 -6.51 8.97
C ALA A 249 -12.84 -7.08 7.81
N CYS A 250 -11.77 -6.37 7.48
CA CYS A 250 -10.83 -6.76 6.45
C CYS A 250 -9.39 -6.66 6.98
N SER A 251 -8.62 -7.73 6.82
CA SER A 251 -7.16 -7.73 7.04
C SER A 251 -6.46 -7.84 5.69
N ILE A 252 -5.49 -6.97 5.41
CA ILE A 252 -4.75 -6.97 4.15
C ILE A 252 -3.26 -7.22 4.43
N THR A 253 -2.68 -8.16 3.69
CA THR A 253 -1.25 -8.44 3.73
C THR A 253 -0.57 -8.01 2.44
N PHE A 254 0.22 -6.94 2.45
CA PHE A 254 1.10 -6.65 1.33
C PHE A 254 2.32 -7.58 1.40
N ARG A 255 2.27 -8.70 0.68
CA ARG A 255 3.42 -9.63 0.57
C ARG A 255 4.65 -8.98 -0.04
N PHE A 256 4.43 -7.98 -0.87
CA PHE A 256 5.47 -7.30 -1.65
C PHE A 256 5.36 -5.80 -1.42
N ASN A 257 6.22 -5.24 -0.57
CA ASN A 257 6.31 -3.79 -0.44
C ASN A 257 7.38 -3.23 -1.39
N LYS A 258 7.00 -2.40 -2.38
CA LYS A 258 7.94 -1.86 -3.39
C LYS A 258 9.10 -1.13 -2.70
N GLY A 259 10.34 -1.54 -2.97
CA GLY A 259 11.56 -1.00 -2.37
C GLY A 259 12.26 -1.90 -1.35
N TYR A 260 11.77 -3.13 -1.13
CA TYR A 260 12.31 -4.08 -0.16
C TYR A 260 13.31 -5.11 -0.74
N GLN A 261 13.50 -5.12 -2.06
CA GLN A 261 14.43 -6.05 -2.69
C GLN A 261 15.84 -5.42 -2.70
N ASP A 262 16.69 -5.92 -1.81
CA ASP A 262 18.14 -5.74 -1.92
C ASP A 262 18.60 -6.57 -3.14
N PRO A 263 19.07 -5.93 -4.23
CA PRO A 263 19.50 -6.65 -5.43
C PRO A 263 20.68 -7.60 -5.15
N TYR A 264 21.37 -7.46 -4.03
CA TYR A 264 22.54 -8.28 -3.70
C TYR A 264 22.27 -9.34 -2.64
N ARG A 265 21.07 -9.39 -2.05
CA ARG A 265 20.72 -10.48 -1.13
C ARG A 265 20.53 -11.78 -1.90
N ARG A 266 21.34 -12.78 -1.54
CA ARG A 266 21.18 -14.17 -2.00
C ARG A 266 19.85 -14.78 -1.56
N THR A 267 19.31 -14.31 -0.43
CA THR A 267 18.02 -14.77 0.10
C THR A 267 16.96 -13.70 -0.08
N TYR A 268 15.90 -14.09 -0.81
CA TYR A 268 14.70 -13.29 -0.94
C TYR A 268 14.07 -13.09 0.44
N VAL A 269 13.94 -11.84 0.89
CA VAL A 269 13.19 -11.52 2.11
C VAL A 269 11.82 -11.00 1.68
N GLU A 270 10.77 -11.69 2.09
CA GLU A 270 9.40 -11.23 1.91
C GLU A 270 9.10 -10.17 2.96
N GLY A 271 9.21 -8.90 2.59
CA GLY A 271 8.80 -7.77 3.42
C GLY A 271 7.29 -7.69 3.49
N ARG A 272 6.67 -8.65 4.18
CA ARG A 272 5.22 -8.70 4.39
C ARG A 272 4.80 -7.60 5.35
N ARG A 273 3.72 -6.90 5.01
CA ARG A 273 3.10 -5.93 5.92
C ARG A 273 1.63 -6.19 6.07
N HIS A 274 1.18 -6.25 7.31
CA HIS A 274 -0.21 -6.47 7.66
C HIS A 274 -0.91 -5.15 7.97
N TRP A 275 -2.18 -5.06 7.62
CA TRP A 275 -3.08 -3.96 7.91
C TRP A 275 -4.42 -4.52 8.36
N PHE A 276 -5.02 -3.89 9.36
CA PHE A 276 -6.34 -4.25 9.83
C PHE A 276 -7.31 -3.06 9.68
N PHE A 277 -8.47 -3.34 9.10
CA PHE A 277 -9.55 -2.38 8.88
C PHE A 277 -10.82 -2.91 9.53
N ALA A 278 -11.18 -2.30 10.67
CA ALA A 278 -12.45 -2.56 11.33
C ALA A 278 -13.60 -1.90 10.55
N PRO A 279 -14.82 -2.45 10.62
CA PRO A 279 -16.00 -1.81 10.04
C PRO A 279 -16.21 -0.41 10.59
N LYS A 280 -16.70 0.49 9.73
CA LYS A 280 -17.11 1.83 10.13
C LYS A 280 -18.59 2.06 9.84
N HIS A 281 -19.20 2.94 10.65
CA HIS A 281 -20.60 3.38 10.49
C HIS A 281 -20.73 4.73 9.78
N GLN A 282 -19.65 5.49 9.76
CA GLN A 282 -19.58 6.81 9.13
C GLN A 282 -18.54 6.84 8.01
N ALA A 283 -18.69 7.78 7.08
CA ALA A 283 -17.81 7.94 5.93
C ALA A 283 -17.55 6.60 5.18
N LEU A 284 -18.61 5.83 4.93
CA LEU A 284 -18.54 4.49 4.32
C LEU A 284 -17.81 4.47 2.97
N HIS A 285 -17.79 5.60 2.25
CA HIS A 285 -17.02 5.77 1.02
C HIS A 285 -15.49 5.77 1.24
N LEU A 286 -15.00 5.87 2.47
CA LEU A 286 -13.59 5.75 2.87
C LEU A 286 -13.31 4.48 3.68
N ASP A 287 -14.33 3.68 4.00
CA ASP A 287 -14.17 2.45 4.77
C ASP A 287 -13.58 1.35 3.88
N VAL A 288 -12.27 1.10 4.01
CA VAL A 288 -11.56 0.07 3.25
C VAL A 288 -12.17 -1.32 3.45
N SER A 289 -12.73 -1.62 4.64
CA SER A 289 -13.29 -2.93 4.93
C SER A 289 -14.51 -3.24 4.05
N ILE A 290 -15.48 -2.31 4.01
CA ILE A 290 -16.69 -2.47 3.21
C ILE A 290 -16.38 -2.35 1.71
N LEU A 291 -15.49 -1.45 1.30
CA LEU A 291 -15.13 -1.28 -0.09
C LEU A 291 -14.43 -2.52 -0.67
N MET A 292 -13.52 -3.12 0.09
CA MET A 292 -12.87 -4.38 -0.29
C MET A 292 -13.85 -5.54 -0.30
N PHE A 293 -14.77 -5.61 0.67
CA PHE A 293 -15.82 -6.62 0.72
C PHE A 293 -16.75 -6.53 -0.50
N LEU A 294 -17.21 -5.33 -0.84
CA LEU A 294 -18.09 -5.09 -1.99
C LEU A 294 -17.39 -5.39 -3.31
N LEU A 295 -16.12 -5.01 -3.45
CA LEU A 295 -15.32 -5.37 -4.62
C LEU A 295 -15.14 -6.90 -4.71
N ALA A 296 -14.84 -7.58 -3.61
CA ALA A 296 -14.73 -9.04 -3.55
C ALA A 296 -16.04 -9.74 -3.95
N PHE A 297 -17.18 -9.23 -3.46
CA PHE A 297 -18.51 -9.73 -3.79
C PHE A 297 -18.82 -9.58 -5.28
N GLU A 298 -18.60 -8.39 -5.86
CA GLU A 298 -18.81 -8.15 -7.30
C GLU A 298 -17.88 -8.98 -8.19
N ARG A 299 -16.73 -9.39 -7.66
CA ARG A 299 -15.76 -10.29 -8.33
C ARG A 299 -16.11 -11.77 -8.20
N GLY A 300 -17.17 -12.12 -7.48
CA GLY A 300 -17.57 -13.51 -7.25
C GLY A 300 -16.61 -14.27 -6.33
N LEU A 301 -15.91 -13.57 -5.42
CA LEU A 301 -15.01 -14.21 -4.47
C LEU A 301 -15.78 -15.08 -3.48
N PHE A 302 -16.98 -14.68 -3.08
CA PHE A 302 -17.77 -15.40 -2.09
C PHE A 302 -18.73 -16.40 -2.75
N VAL A 303 -18.92 -17.54 -2.09
CA VAL A 303 -19.82 -18.61 -2.57
C VAL A 303 -21.28 -18.34 -2.15
N GLU A 304 -21.44 -17.60 -1.07
CA GLU A 304 -22.73 -17.29 -0.41
C GLU A 304 -23.42 -16.08 -1.06
N SER A 305 -24.74 -15.95 -0.88
CA SER A 305 -25.48 -14.76 -1.33
C SER A 305 -25.15 -13.54 -0.48
N LEU A 306 -25.47 -12.32 -0.96
CA LEU A 306 -25.22 -11.11 -0.18
C LEU A 306 -25.94 -11.15 1.19
N ASP A 307 -27.19 -11.62 1.22
CA ASP A 307 -27.96 -11.69 2.45
C ASP A 307 -27.38 -12.70 3.43
N ASP A 308 -26.89 -13.84 2.93
CA ASP A 308 -26.18 -14.83 3.76
C ASP A 308 -24.85 -14.28 4.27
N LEU A 309 -24.14 -13.50 3.45
CA LEU A 309 -22.90 -12.85 3.86
C LEU A 309 -23.14 -11.78 4.92
N LEU A 310 -24.22 -11.01 4.84
CA LEU A 310 -24.49 -9.97 5.83
C LEU A 310 -25.08 -10.55 7.13
N ASN A 311 -25.95 -11.56 7.03
CA ASN A 311 -26.64 -12.14 8.19
C ASN A 311 -26.01 -13.43 8.74
N GLY A 312 -24.96 -13.94 8.09
CA GLY A 312 -24.30 -15.17 8.48
C GLY A 312 -23.66 -15.11 9.87
N THR A 313 -23.38 -16.28 10.44
CA THR A 313 -22.70 -16.41 11.75
C THR A 313 -21.27 -16.91 11.62
N ALA A 314 -20.87 -17.36 10.42
CA ALA A 314 -19.51 -17.80 10.16
C ALA A 314 -18.54 -16.63 10.32
N ARG A 315 -17.53 -16.81 11.16
CA ARG A 315 -16.50 -15.81 11.40
C ARG A 315 -15.64 -15.57 10.17
N PHE A 316 -15.11 -16.62 9.58
CA PHE A 316 -14.33 -16.54 8.35
C PHE A 316 -15.25 -16.82 7.17
N ILE A 317 -15.28 -15.88 6.22
CA ILE A 317 -16.14 -15.99 5.06
C ILE A 317 -15.50 -16.94 4.05
N LYS A 318 -16.28 -17.91 3.56
CA LYS A 318 -15.80 -18.90 2.60
C LYS A 318 -15.57 -18.26 1.24
N LYS A 319 -14.38 -18.48 0.69
CA LYS A 319 -13.97 -17.96 -0.62
C LYS A 319 -13.95 -19.04 -1.70
N ASN A 320 -14.18 -18.61 -2.93
CA ASN A 320 -13.96 -19.36 -4.15
C ASN A 320 -12.44 -19.46 -4.42
N SER A 321 -11.90 -20.67 -4.40
CA SER A 321 -10.46 -20.94 -4.52
C SER A 321 -9.85 -20.51 -5.85
N VAL A 322 -10.65 -20.37 -6.92
CA VAL A 322 -10.19 -19.90 -8.22
C VAL A 322 -10.03 -18.37 -8.20
N VAL A 323 -11.04 -17.66 -7.68
CA VAL A 323 -11.01 -16.19 -7.58
C VAL A 323 -9.99 -15.74 -6.52
N ASP A 324 -9.80 -16.52 -5.46
CA ASP A 324 -8.86 -16.21 -4.37
C ASP A 324 -7.41 -16.06 -4.86
N LYS A 325 -7.04 -16.75 -5.96
CA LYS A 325 -5.71 -16.64 -6.58
C LYS A 325 -5.57 -15.43 -7.53
N GLN A 326 -6.67 -14.76 -7.89
CA GLN A 326 -6.62 -13.60 -8.78
C GLN A 326 -6.07 -12.36 -8.05
N ALA A 327 -5.51 -11.42 -8.82
CA ALA A 327 -5.22 -10.10 -8.29
C ALA A 327 -6.51 -9.40 -7.84
N VAL A 328 -6.41 -8.59 -6.78
CA VAL A 328 -7.50 -7.72 -6.33
C VAL A 328 -7.84 -6.69 -7.41
N PHE A 329 -6.80 -6.06 -7.96
CA PHE A 329 -6.91 -5.07 -9.02
C PHE A 329 -6.46 -5.68 -10.34
N VAL A 330 -7.35 -5.67 -11.33
CA VAL A 330 -7.11 -6.31 -12.64
C VAL A 330 -7.12 -5.29 -13.76
N SER A 331 -6.44 -5.62 -14.85
CA SER A 331 -6.44 -4.80 -16.06
C SER A 331 -7.86 -4.68 -16.63
N ALA A 332 -8.10 -3.60 -17.35
CA ALA A 332 -9.30 -3.44 -18.17
C ALA A 332 -8.95 -3.54 -19.66
N ASP A 333 -9.90 -4.00 -20.47
CA ASP A 333 -9.77 -4.04 -21.91
C ASP A 333 -9.98 -2.65 -22.55
N LYS A 334 -10.02 -2.58 -23.89
CA LYS A 334 -10.24 -1.31 -24.61
C LYS A 334 -11.63 -0.71 -24.39
N ASN A 335 -12.61 -1.55 -24.07
CA ASN A 335 -13.98 -1.13 -23.76
C ASN A 335 -14.11 -0.64 -22.32
N GLY A 336 -13.14 -0.97 -21.47
CA GLY A 336 -13.11 -0.66 -20.04
C GLY A 336 -13.65 -1.79 -19.17
N ASP A 337 -13.89 -2.97 -19.75
CA ASP A 337 -14.35 -4.16 -19.06
C ASP A 337 -13.18 -4.83 -18.35
N LEU A 338 -13.42 -5.37 -17.16
CA LEU A 338 -12.36 -6.00 -16.36
C LEU A 338 -11.92 -7.32 -16.99
N VAL A 339 -10.60 -7.58 -16.98
CA VAL A 339 -9.98 -8.82 -17.46
C VAL A 339 -9.39 -9.59 -16.27
N PRO A 340 -10.14 -10.51 -15.64
CA PRO A 340 -9.74 -11.20 -14.41
C PRO A 340 -8.39 -11.90 -14.41
N THR A 341 -7.95 -12.34 -15.59
CA THR A 341 -6.73 -13.12 -15.77
C THR A 341 -5.48 -12.25 -15.92
N LYS A 342 -5.64 -10.92 -16.03
CA LYS A 342 -4.54 -9.99 -16.24
C LYS A 342 -4.48 -9.00 -15.09
N ASP A 343 -3.37 -9.04 -14.34
CA ASP A 343 -3.14 -8.12 -13.23
C ASP A 343 -3.15 -6.66 -13.69
N MET A 344 -3.56 -5.73 -12.82
CA MET A 344 -3.48 -4.30 -13.12
C MET A 344 -2.03 -3.82 -13.07
N GLY A 345 -1.56 -3.23 -14.18
CA GLY A 345 -0.28 -2.54 -14.22
C GLY A 345 -0.32 -1.20 -13.50
N TYR A 346 0.78 -0.82 -12.84
CA TYR A 346 0.95 0.50 -12.20
C TYR A 346 0.64 1.66 -13.15
N GLY A 347 1.04 1.55 -14.42
CA GLY A 347 0.78 2.52 -15.47
C GLY A 347 -0.71 2.79 -15.75
N ALA A 348 -1.63 1.94 -15.28
CA ALA A 348 -3.08 2.17 -15.43
C ALA A 348 -3.65 3.17 -14.41
N LEU A 349 -3.06 3.26 -13.22
CA LEU A 349 -3.62 4.06 -12.12
C LEU A 349 -3.55 5.57 -12.38
N ASN A 350 -2.38 6.08 -12.81
CA ASN A 350 -2.16 7.52 -12.97
C ASN A 350 -2.99 8.14 -14.12
N PRO A 351 -3.11 7.51 -15.31
CA PRO A 351 -4.01 8.00 -16.35
C PRO A 351 -5.47 8.06 -15.88
N LYS A 352 -5.92 7.04 -15.14
CA LYS A 352 -7.30 6.98 -14.64
C LYS A 352 -7.58 8.01 -13.55
N LEU A 353 -6.62 8.22 -12.65
CA LEU A 353 -6.69 9.30 -11.66
C LEU A 353 -6.73 10.68 -12.33
N ARG A 354 -5.89 10.90 -13.36
CA ARG A 354 -5.89 12.15 -14.11
C ARG A 354 -7.24 12.41 -14.79
N GLU A 355 -7.83 11.39 -15.41
CA GLU A 355 -9.18 11.47 -15.99
C GLU A 355 -10.21 11.88 -14.93
N MET A 356 -10.20 11.24 -13.75
CA MET A 356 -11.11 11.59 -12.65
C MET A 356 -10.89 13.03 -12.16
N CYS A 357 -9.64 13.42 -11.89
CA CYS A 357 -9.29 14.78 -11.48
C CYS A 357 -9.82 15.81 -12.48
N GLN A 358 -9.66 15.58 -13.78
CA GLN A 358 -10.19 16.47 -14.81
C GLN A 358 -11.72 16.56 -14.78
N ILE A 359 -12.42 15.44 -14.57
CA ILE A 359 -13.88 15.40 -14.50
C ILE A 359 -14.39 16.23 -13.32
N VAL A 360 -13.75 16.13 -12.14
CA VAL A 360 -14.15 16.86 -10.94
C VAL A 360 -13.58 18.28 -10.84
N GLY A 361 -12.81 18.74 -11.85
CA GLY A 361 -12.28 20.10 -11.92
C GLY A 361 -10.94 20.34 -11.22
N LEU A 362 -10.21 19.28 -10.89
CA LEU A 362 -8.84 19.34 -10.34
C LEU A 362 -7.81 19.27 -11.48
N PHE A 363 -7.46 20.42 -12.04
CA PHE A 363 -6.62 20.50 -13.25
C PHE A 363 -5.11 20.43 -13.00
N GLU A 364 -4.69 20.49 -11.75
CA GLU A 364 -3.27 20.43 -11.40
C GLU A 364 -2.71 19.00 -11.55
N TYR A 365 -1.38 18.89 -11.55
CA TYR A 365 -0.71 17.59 -11.72
C TYR A 365 -0.91 16.71 -10.49
N ASN A 366 -1.82 15.75 -10.62
CA ASN A 366 -2.10 14.73 -9.61
C ASN A 366 -1.65 13.36 -10.09
N ASN A 367 -0.98 12.63 -9.20
CA ASN A 367 -0.59 11.23 -9.39
C ASN A 367 -0.86 10.47 -8.09
N MET A 368 -0.73 9.14 -8.11
CA MET A 368 -0.98 8.31 -6.94
C MET A 368 -0.13 8.69 -5.71
N TYR A 369 1.02 9.34 -5.90
CA TYR A 369 1.86 9.82 -4.80
C TYR A 369 1.23 11.01 -4.05
N ALA A 370 0.23 11.69 -4.60
CA ALA A 370 -0.53 12.71 -3.89
C ALA A 370 -1.22 12.12 -2.64
N PHE A 371 -1.83 10.94 -2.75
CA PHE A 371 -2.43 10.23 -1.61
C PHE A 371 -1.39 9.81 -0.57
N ARG A 372 -0.24 9.29 -1.00
CA ARG A 372 0.85 8.90 -0.09
C ARG A 372 1.45 10.10 0.65
N ARG A 373 1.64 11.23 -0.05
CA ARG A 373 2.12 12.48 0.57
C ARG A 373 1.11 12.99 1.59
N GLU A 374 -0.17 13.01 1.25
CA GLU A 374 -1.22 13.41 2.17
C GLU A 374 -1.25 12.52 3.42
N ALA A 375 -1.19 11.20 3.25
CA ALA A 375 -1.12 10.25 4.35
C ALA A 375 0.08 10.53 5.28
N ALA A 376 1.24 10.83 4.69
CA ALA A 376 2.45 11.18 5.44
C ALA A 376 2.32 12.50 6.20
N THR A 377 1.85 13.55 5.50
CA THR A 377 1.70 14.91 6.04
C THR A 377 0.71 14.91 7.20
N VAL A 378 -0.51 14.42 6.98
CA VAL A 378 -1.55 14.37 8.02
C VAL A 378 -1.07 13.55 9.22
N THR A 379 -0.52 12.35 9.00
CA THR A 379 -0.03 11.51 10.11
C THR A 379 1.12 12.17 10.86
N LYS A 380 2.00 12.90 10.18
CA LYS A 380 3.09 13.64 10.83
C LYS A 380 2.53 14.75 11.73
N HIS A 381 1.52 15.47 11.26
CA HIS A 381 0.88 16.54 12.03
C HIS A 381 0.07 15.99 13.21
N THR A 382 -0.69 14.91 13.02
CA THR A 382 -1.59 14.40 14.07
C THR A 382 -0.90 13.46 15.05
N HIS A 383 0.06 12.65 14.59
CA HIS A 383 0.67 11.55 15.37
C HIS A 383 2.20 11.66 15.47
N GLY A 384 2.81 12.69 14.89
CA GLY A 384 4.26 12.91 14.91
C GLY A 384 5.05 12.14 13.83
N LEU A 385 6.32 12.51 13.68
CA LEU A 385 7.20 12.01 12.61
C LEU A 385 7.42 10.49 12.68
N ALA A 386 7.58 9.92 13.87
CA ALA A 386 7.85 8.49 14.03
C ALA A 386 6.70 7.63 13.52
N ASN A 387 5.46 8.02 13.80
CA ASN A 387 4.26 7.34 13.32
C ASN A 387 4.06 7.53 11.81
N ALA A 388 4.41 8.69 11.26
CA ALA A 388 4.41 8.90 9.81
C ALA A 388 5.47 8.03 9.12
N GLN A 389 6.68 7.93 9.70
CA GLN A 389 7.71 7.00 9.23
C GLN A 389 7.22 5.55 9.27
N GLU A 390 6.65 5.12 10.40
CA GLU A 390 6.07 3.78 10.55
C GLU A 390 4.96 3.52 9.52
N LEU A 391 4.02 4.46 9.32
CA LEU A 391 2.95 4.35 8.31
C LEU A 391 3.55 4.19 6.91
N LEU A 392 4.61 4.92 6.60
CA LEU A 392 5.28 4.83 5.30
C LEU A 392 6.24 3.65 5.15
N ASN A 393 6.35 2.80 6.18
CA ASN A 393 7.27 1.67 6.25
C ASN A 393 8.75 2.10 6.28
N HIS A 394 9.04 3.20 6.99
CA HIS A 394 10.38 3.68 7.31
C HIS A 394 10.72 3.34 8.78
N LEU A 395 12.01 3.17 9.09
CA LEU A 395 12.45 2.87 10.46
C LEU A 395 12.22 4.14 11.31
N PRO A 396 11.48 4.03 12.43
CA PRO A 396 11.37 5.15 13.37
C PRO A 396 12.78 5.56 13.80
N SER A 397 13.09 6.86 13.83
CA SER A 397 14.40 7.45 14.16
C SER A 397 15.52 7.36 13.12
N ALA A 398 15.29 6.75 11.95
CA ALA A 398 16.27 6.81 10.87
C ALA A 398 16.36 8.25 10.33
N GLN A 399 17.49 8.93 10.56
CA GLN A 399 17.76 10.26 9.99
C GLN A 399 17.78 10.24 8.45
N ASN A 400 18.01 9.06 7.88
CA ASN A 400 17.97 8.80 6.44
C ASN A 400 17.04 7.61 6.18
N ALA A 401 16.13 7.73 5.21
CA ALA A 401 15.24 6.65 4.75
C ALA A 401 15.96 5.39 4.19
N TYR A 402 17.30 5.36 4.28
CA TYR A 402 18.22 4.41 3.66
C TYR A 402 18.65 3.24 4.57
N TYR A 403 18.42 3.30 5.89
CA TYR A 403 18.68 2.16 6.77
C TYR A 403 17.37 1.38 6.92
N LEU A 404 17.31 0.23 6.22
CA LEU A 404 16.10 -0.52 5.86
C LEU A 404 16.11 -1.91 6.56
N HIS A 405 15.77 -2.00 7.85
CA HIS A 405 15.33 -3.24 8.50
C HIS A 405 13.81 -3.17 8.73
N TYR A 406 13.01 -3.71 7.80
CA TYR A 406 11.53 -3.61 7.85
C TYR A 406 10.79 -4.91 8.12
N ASP A 407 11.40 -5.79 8.88
CA ASP A 407 10.66 -6.93 9.43
C ASP A 407 9.96 -6.50 10.73
N HIS A 408 8.97 -5.61 10.62
CA HIS A 408 8.16 -5.14 11.75
C HIS A 408 6.70 -5.48 11.47
N GLN A 409 6.03 -6.08 12.46
CA GLN A 409 4.61 -6.44 12.35
C GLN A 409 3.70 -5.20 12.20
N GLY A 410 4.23 -4.00 12.51
CA GLY A 410 3.69 -2.70 12.14
C GLY A 410 2.19 -2.50 12.42
N PHE A 411 1.50 -1.87 11.48
CA PHE A 411 0.09 -1.48 11.57
C PHE A 411 -0.93 -2.65 11.55
N GLY A 412 -0.49 -3.91 11.51
CA GLY A 412 -1.39 -5.07 11.52
C GLY A 412 -2.23 -5.19 12.79
N MET A 413 -1.77 -4.58 13.89
CA MET A 413 -2.44 -4.58 15.19
C MET A 413 -3.09 -3.24 15.53
N ARG A 414 -3.31 -2.37 14.53
CA ARG A 414 -3.96 -1.08 14.69
C ARG A 414 -5.14 -0.97 13.72
N ASP A 415 -6.26 -0.44 14.20
CA ASP A 415 -7.33 0.03 13.32
C ASP A 415 -6.80 1.19 12.47
N THR A 416 -6.49 0.87 11.22
CA THR A 416 -5.77 1.79 10.33
C THR A 416 -6.66 2.93 9.87
N THR A 417 -7.96 2.68 9.67
CA THR A 417 -8.92 3.70 9.26
C THR A 417 -9.10 4.73 10.37
N ALA A 418 -9.33 4.27 11.62
CA ALA A 418 -9.44 5.18 12.77
C ALA A 418 -8.14 5.94 13.03
N PHE A 419 -6.99 5.28 12.87
CA PHE A 419 -5.70 5.95 12.99
C PHE A 419 -5.55 7.11 11.99
N ARG A 420 -6.06 6.94 10.77
CA ARG A 420 -5.91 7.95 9.70
C ARG A 420 -6.95 9.06 9.73
N LEU A 421 -8.19 8.72 10.00
CA LEU A 421 -9.34 9.64 9.90
C LEU A 421 -9.83 10.13 11.27
N GLY A 422 -9.32 9.58 12.36
CA GLY A 422 -9.85 9.79 13.70
C GLY A 422 -11.09 8.92 13.98
N GLY A 423 -11.77 9.22 15.08
CA GLY A 423 -12.98 8.50 15.53
C GLY A 423 -12.70 7.30 16.44
N PRO A 424 -13.76 6.54 16.79
CA PRO A 424 -13.65 5.38 17.68
C PRO A 424 -12.66 4.35 17.14
N ARG A 425 -11.73 3.95 17.99
CA ARG A 425 -10.62 3.07 17.66
C ARG A 425 -10.69 1.82 18.53
N LEU A 426 -10.57 0.65 17.90
CA LEU A 426 -10.32 -0.59 18.65
C LEU A 426 -8.92 -0.58 19.25
N SER A 427 -8.81 -0.93 20.54
CA SER A 427 -7.51 -1.06 21.18
C SER A 427 -6.73 -2.22 20.55
N GLU A 428 -5.40 -2.18 20.66
CA GLU A 428 -4.57 -3.30 20.23
C GLU A 428 -4.93 -4.59 20.99
N GLU A 429 -5.34 -4.48 22.25
CA GLU A 429 -5.81 -5.60 23.06
C GLU A 429 -7.13 -6.17 22.53
N ASP A 430 -8.07 -5.33 22.11
CA ASP A 430 -9.33 -5.78 21.51
C ASP A 430 -9.07 -6.50 20.20
N ILE A 431 -8.22 -5.93 19.35
CA ILE A 431 -7.79 -6.55 18.09
C ILE A 431 -7.13 -7.90 18.36
N ARG A 432 -6.19 -7.97 19.32
CA ARG A 432 -5.56 -9.23 19.76
C ARG A 432 -6.58 -10.22 20.33
N LYS A 433 -7.55 -9.76 21.12
CA LYS A 433 -8.60 -10.60 21.69
C LYS A 433 -9.47 -11.19 20.60
N TYR A 434 -9.87 -10.40 19.61
CA TYR A 434 -10.55 -10.91 18.43
C TYR A 434 -9.69 -11.97 17.73
N PHE A 435 -8.43 -11.70 17.40
CA PHE A 435 -7.57 -12.66 16.69
C PHE A 435 -7.23 -13.93 17.51
N SER A 436 -7.00 -13.81 18.82
CA SER A 436 -6.70 -14.95 19.71
C SER A 436 -7.91 -15.85 19.92
N GLN A 437 -9.12 -15.29 19.99
CA GLN A 437 -10.37 -16.06 19.97
C GLN A 437 -10.61 -16.76 18.62
N ALA A 438 -10.02 -16.28 17.52
CA ALA A 438 -10.10 -16.94 16.21
C ALA A 438 -9.31 -18.24 16.18
N VAL A 439 -8.11 -18.21 16.79
CA VAL A 439 -7.22 -19.36 16.90
C VAL A 439 -7.81 -20.44 17.81
N SER A 440 -8.61 -20.08 18.81
CA SER A 440 -9.31 -21.05 19.67
C SER A 440 -10.60 -21.63 19.08
N VAL A 441 -11.20 -20.97 18.07
CA VAL A 441 -12.45 -21.41 17.41
C VAL A 441 -12.18 -22.13 16.07
N TYR A 442 -10.96 -22.07 15.52
CA TYR A 442 -10.56 -22.90 14.38
C TYR A 442 -10.59 -24.38 14.78
N LYS A 443 -11.72 -25.04 14.54
CA LYS A 443 -11.84 -26.49 14.63
C LYS A 443 -11.21 -27.08 13.36
N PRO A 444 -10.13 -27.86 13.46
CA PRO A 444 -9.64 -28.61 12.32
C PRO A 444 -10.76 -29.52 11.76
N ARG A 445 -10.66 -29.92 10.48
CA ARG A 445 -11.63 -30.84 9.86
C ARG A 445 -11.72 -32.12 10.72
N GLU A 446 -12.88 -32.78 10.75
CA GLU A 446 -13.05 -34.05 11.49
C GLU A 446 -11.88 -35.00 11.20
N GLY A 447 -11.03 -35.26 12.21
CA GLY A 447 -9.85 -36.12 12.13
C GLY A 447 -8.49 -35.42 12.08
N GLU A 448 -8.40 -34.13 11.79
CA GLU A 448 -7.13 -33.37 11.83
C GLU A 448 -6.85 -32.87 13.26
N LYS A 449 -5.66 -33.18 13.79
CA LYS A 449 -5.18 -32.60 15.08
C LYS A 449 -4.58 -31.22 14.80
N LEU A 450 -4.74 -30.25 15.72
CA LEU A 450 -4.04 -28.97 15.60
C LEU A 450 -2.51 -29.21 15.56
N PRO A 451 -1.71 -28.41 14.83
CA PRO A 451 -0.25 -28.62 14.75
C PRO A 451 0.43 -28.66 16.12
N ARG A 452 -0.12 -27.92 17.10
CA ARG A 452 0.35 -27.93 18.49
C ARG A 452 -0.03 -29.20 19.25
N GLU A 453 -1.17 -29.79 18.94
CA GLU A 453 -1.62 -31.07 19.50
C GLU A 453 -0.91 -32.25 18.86
N GLU A 454 -0.64 -32.18 17.55
CA GLU A 454 0.18 -33.14 16.83
C GLU A 454 1.63 -33.12 17.31
N LEU A 455 2.22 -31.92 17.48
CA LEU A 455 3.55 -31.76 18.08
C LEU A 455 3.58 -32.34 19.50
N LYS A 456 2.58 -32.04 20.33
CA LYS A 456 2.48 -32.61 21.68
C LYS A 456 2.36 -34.13 21.66
N ALA A 457 1.54 -34.70 20.77
CA ALA A 457 1.37 -36.14 20.64
C ALA A 457 2.68 -36.82 20.22
N ARG A 458 3.34 -36.32 19.17
CA ARG A 458 4.62 -36.85 18.69
C ARG A 458 5.74 -36.74 19.74
N VAL A 459 5.76 -35.65 20.51
CA VAL A 459 6.73 -35.47 21.60
C VAL A 459 6.45 -36.43 22.75
N GLU A 460 5.21 -36.66 23.15
CA GLU A 460 4.88 -37.64 24.20
C GLU A 460 5.15 -39.08 23.73
N ASP A 461 4.84 -39.43 22.47
CA ASP A 461 5.17 -40.74 21.89
C ASP A 461 6.68 -41.01 21.94
N ARG A 462 7.51 -40.03 21.54
CA ARG A 462 8.98 -40.16 21.60
C ARG A 462 9.54 -40.09 23.01
N LEU A 463 8.84 -39.44 23.95
CA LEU A 463 9.28 -39.33 25.34
C LEU A 463 9.22 -40.69 26.04
N ILE A 464 8.20 -41.50 25.74
CA ILE A 464 8.02 -42.83 26.34
C ILE A 464 9.20 -43.76 26.01
N ASP A 465 9.74 -43.65 24.79
CA ASP A 465 10.86 -44.47 24.32
C ASP A 465 12.24 -43.83 24.55
N HIS A 466 12.30 -42.66 25.19
CA HIS A 466 13.57 -41.96 25.39
C HIS A 466 14.41 -42.63 26.50
N GLU A 467 15.61 -43.11 26.16
CA GLU A 467 16.49 -43.88 27.06
C GLU A 467 16.71 -43.21 28.42
N GLU A 468 17.00 -41.90 28.44
CA GLU A 468 17.22 -41.17 29.68
C GLU A 468 15.93 -41.06 30.53
N PHE A 469 14.76 -40.99 29.90
CA PHE A 469 13.49 -40.94 30.61
C PHE A 469 13.14 -42.31 31.21
N LEU A 470 13.37 -43.39 30.47
CA LEU A 470 13.20 -44.76 30.95
C LEU A 470 14.10 -45.05 32.16
N ALA A 471 15.37 -44.64 32.14
CA ALA A 471 16.28 -44.80 33.28
C ALA A 471 15.80 -44.02 34.53
N LEU A 472 15.17 -42.86 34.35
CA LEU A 472 14.58 -42.08 35.43
C LEU A 472 13.33 -42.77 36.02
N GLU A 473 12.50 -43.39 35.19
CA GLU A 473 11.34 -44.18 35.64
C GLU A 473 11.78 -45.44 36.39
N GLU A 474 12.77 -46.18 35.87
CA GLU A 474 13.32 -47.38 36.51
C GLU A 474 13.90 -47.04 37.89
N THR A 475 14.65 -45.94 37.99
CA THR A 475 15.18 -45.48 39.28
C THR A 475 14.06 -45.12 40.27
N LEU A 476 12.96 -44.52 39.78
CA LEU A 476 11.81 -44.20 40.63
C LEU A 476 11.09 -45.48 41.10
N GLU A 477 10.92 -46.45 40.22
CA GLU A 477 10.32 -47.75 40.52
C GLU A 477 11.15 -48.52 41.56
N ASN A 478 12.48 -48.51 41.43
CA ASN A 478 13.39 -49.10 42.42
C ASN A 478 13.25 -48.44 43.79
N ILE A 479 13.21 -47.10 43.86
CA ILE A 479 13.01 -46.36 45.12
C ILE A 479 11.65 -46.67 45.74
N LEU A 480 10.59 -46.80 44.93
CA LEU A 480 9.24 -47.13 45.41
C LEU A 480 9.15 -48.58 45.89
N THR A 481 9.85 -49.51 45.25
CA THR A 481 9.95 -50.91 45.66
C THR A 481 10.70 -51.04 46.99
N GLU A 482 11.84 -50.36 47.14
CA GLU A 482 12.58 -50.28 48.41
C GLU A 482 11.70 -49.71 49.53
N ARG A 483 10.86 -48.72 49.19
CA ARG A 483 9.92 -48.10 50.13
C ARG A 483 8.80 -49.05 50.55
N HIS A 484 8.22 -49.79 49.61
CA HIS A 484 7.20 -50.81 49.88
C HIS A 484 7.74 -51.88 50.84
N GLN A 485 8.95 -52.39 50.57
CA GLN A 485 9.62 -53.36 51.43
C GLN A 485 9.91 -52.81 52.83
N ALA A 486 10.37 -51.55 52.94
CA ALA A 486 10.61 -50.91 54.23
C ALA A 486 9.32 -50.73 55.05
N LEU A 487 8.20 -50.39 54.40
CA LEU A 487 6.89 -50.26 55.03
C LEU A 487 6.31 -51.61 55.47
N GLN A 488 6.51 -52.68 54.69
CA GLN A 488 6.17 -54.05 55.08
C GLN A 488 6.98 -54.51 56.30
N ALA A 489 8.29 -54.25 56.31
CA ALA A 489 9.17 -54.58 57.45
C ALA A 489 8.79 -53.82 58.75
N LEU A 490 8.13 -52.67 58.61
CA LEU A 490 7.59 -51.86 59.70
C LEU A 490 6.20 -52.30 60.17
N GLY A 491 5.60 -53.32 59.54
CA GLY A 491 4.22 -53.76 59.83
C GLY A 491 3.17 -52.71 59.47
N ARG A 492 3.48 -51.78 58.55
CA ARG A 492 2.58 -50.71 58.10
C ARG A 492 1.83 -51.04 56.81
N LEU A 493 2.19 -52.16 56.17
CA LEU A 493 1.52 -52.76 55.03
C LEU A 493 1.33 -54.25 55.33
N ASP A 494 0.21 -54.82 54.86
CA ASP A 494 -0.06 -56.23 55.07
C ASP A 494 0.92 -57.11 54.27
N ALA A 495 1.32 -58.25 54.86
CA ALA A 495 2.32 -59.15 54.26
C ALA A 495 1.89 -59.74 52.89
N GLY A 496 0.60 -59.67 52.55
CA GLY A 496 0.05 -60.12 51.26
C GLY A 496 -0.12 -59.01 50.22
N GLU A 497 0.22 -57.76 50.53
CA GLU A 497 0.00 -56.62 49.62
C GLU A 497 1.09 -56.58 48.54
N VAL A 498 0.71 -56.88 47.30
CA VAL A 498 1.62 -56.94 46.14
C VAL A 498 1.97 -55.52 45.68
N TYR A 499 3.26 -55.27 45.47
CA TYR A 499 3.73 -54.01 44.91
C TYR A 499 3.08 -53.75 43.54
N SER A 500 2.50 -52.57 43.37
CA SER A 500 2.01 -52.11 42.07
C SER A 500 2.37 -50.64 41.88
N TYR A 501 2.97 -50.32 40.73
CA TYR A 501 3.30 -48.94 40.39
C TYR A 501 2.02 -48.18 40.05
N SER A 502 1.59 -47.31 40.95
CA SER A 502 0.53 -46.33 40.68
C SER A 502 0.76 -45.02 41.45
N PRO A 503 0.33 -43.87 40.90
CA PRO A 503 0.39 -42.59 41.62
C PRO A 503 -0.34 -42.61 42.97
N ARG A 504 -1.40 -43.42 43.05
CA ARG A 504 -2.18 -43.63 44.28
C ARG A 504 -1.36 -44.36 45.35
N ASN A 505 -0.59 -45.38 44.97
CA ASN A 505 0.27 -46.11 45.88
C ASN A 505 1.48 -45.27 46.32
N ALA A 506 2.07 -44.48 45.42
CA ALA A 506 3.14 -43.55 45.78
C ALA A 506 2.69 -42.49 46.81
N ALA A 507 1.46 -41.98 46.68
CA ALA A 507 0.85 -41.08 47.67
C ALA A 507 0.52 -41.81 48.98
N ASN A 508 0.02 -43.04 48.91
CA ASN A 508 -0.27 -43.88 50.08
C ASN A 508 1.01 -44.17 50.88
N TYR A 509 2.08 -44.62 50.23
CA TYR A 509 3.39 -44.83 50.85
C TYR A 509 3.96 -43.53 51.44
N LYS A 510 3.58 -42.36 50.92
CA LYS A 510 3.93 -41.06 51.50
C LYS A 510 3.17 -40.76 52.78
N ALA A 511 1.87 -41.04 52.82
CA ALA A 511 1.06 -40.87 54.01
C ALA A 511 1.46 -41.84 55.15
N LEU A 512 1.86 -43.07 54.81
CA LEU A 512 2.27 -44.09 55.78
C LEU A 512 3.65 -43.85 56.42
N MET A 513 4.46 -42.96 55.84
CA MET A 513 5.75 -42.54 56.40
C MET A 513 5.56 -41.31 57.29
N THR A 514 4.94 -41.49 58.46
CA THR A 514 4.69 -40.42 59.44
C THR A 514 6.00 -39.89 60.04
N GLU A 515 5.97 -38.69 60.64
CA GLU A 515 7.16 -38.10 61.30
C GLU A 515 7.79 -39.04 62.34
N ASP A 516 6.98 -39.83 63.05
CA ASP A 516 7.47 -40.79 64.04
C ASP A 516 8.25 -41.94 63.40
N ALA A 517 7.81 -42.43 62.23
CA ALA A 517 8.52 -43.47 61.48
C ALA A 517 9.86 -42.98 60.91
N VAL A 518 9.90 -41.70 60.49
CA VAL A 518 11.12 -41.03 60.01
C VAL A 518 12.12 -40.80 61.15
N LYS A 519 11.64 -40.49 62.37
CA LYS A 519 12.50 -40.27 63.55
C LYS A 519 13.05 -41.57 64.15
N THR A 520 12.29 -42.67 64.08
CA THR A 520 12.67 -43.95 64.71
C THR A 520 13.51 -44.86 63.81
N GLN A 521 13.43 -44.73 62.48
CA GLN A 521 14.25 -45.53 61.56
C GLN A 521 15.03 -44.65 60.56
N PRO A 522 16.37 -44.54 60.70
CA PRO A 522 17.22 -43.77 59.79
C PRO A 522 17.06 -44.16 58.31
N ARG A 523 16.85 -45.45 58.03
CA ARG A 523 16.64 -45.99 56.67
C ARG A 523 15.38 -45.42 56.00
N VAL A 524 14.32 -45.14 56.76
CA VAL A 524 13.09 -44.52 56.26
C VAL A 524 13.32 -43.05 55.91
N ALA A 525 14.03 -42.32 56.77
CA ALA A 525 14.39 -40.92 56.53
C ALA A 525 15.23 -40.75 55.25
N ASP A 526 16.17 -41.66 55.01
CA ASP A 526 16.99 -41.66 53.80
C ASP A 526 16.19 -41.97 52.54
N LEU A 527 15.22 -42.90 52.60
CA LEU A 527 14.33 -43.20 51.48
C LEU A 527 13.42 -42.02 51.13
N VAL A 528 12.91 -41.28 52.12
CA VAL A 528 12.13 -40.05 51.91
C VAL A 528 12.99 -38.97 51.24
N LYS A 529 14.23 -38.77 51.69
CA LYS A 529 15.17 -37.84 51.04
C LYS A 529 15.52 -38.25 49.61
N LYS A 530 15.75 -39.55 49.38
CA LYS A 530 16.05 -40.10 48.04
C LYS A 530 14.89 -39.88 47.07
N ILE A 531 13.65 -40.16 47.48
CA ILE A 531 12.49 -40.00 46.59
C ILE A 531 12.19 -38.53 46.29
N ASP A 532 12.31 -37.62 47.26
CA ASP A 532 12.07 -36.19 47.02
C ASP A 532 13.17 -35.60 46.11
N LYS A 533 14.43 -35.98 46.34
CA LYS A 533 15.56 -35.59 45.47
C LYS A 533 15.40 -36.14 44.05
N HIS A 534 15.06 -37.42 43.91
CA HIS A 534 14.84 -38.05 42.60
C HIS A 534 13.61 -37.48 41.89
N SER A 535 12.52 -37.19 42.60
CA SER A 535 11.31 -36.58 42.03
C SER A 535 11.57 -35.17 41.50
N ALA A 536 12.34 -34.36 42.24
CA ALA A 536 12.76 -33.04 41.78
C ALA A 536 13.68 -33.12 40.56
N TYR A 537 14.66 -34.03 40.59
CA TYR A 537 15.57 -34.26 39.47
C TYR A 537 14.85 -34.75 38.21
N ARG A 538 13.99 -35.77 38.35
CA ARG A 538 13.12 -36.30 37.29
C ARG A 538 12.24 -35.24 36.67
N LYS A 539 11.62 -34.36 37.47
CA LYS A 539 10.77 -33.27 36.96
C LYS A 539 11.57 -32.30 36.08
N THR A 540 12.77 -31.94 36.50
CA THR A 540 13.67 -31.07 35.73
C THR A 540 14.15 -31.76 34.46
N ARG A 541 14.67 -32.99 34.55
CA ARG A 541 15.17 -33.72 33.37
C ARG A 541 14.07 -34.07 32.37
N ARG A 542 12.88 -34.48 32.83
CA ARG A 542 11.72 -34.68 31.93
C ARG A 542 11.39 -33.40 31.16
N ARG A 543 11.49 -32.23 31.78
CA ARG A 543 11.29 -30.93 31.10
C ARG A 543 12.38 -30.70 30.04
N ASP A 544 13.65 -30.94 30.38
CA ASP A 544 14.78 -30.76 29.47
C ASP A 544 14.68 -31.70 28.25
N ILE A 545 14.40 -32.99 28.48
CA ILE A 545 14.20 -34.00 27.43
C ILE A 545 13.04 -33.60 26.52
N ARG A 546 11.92 -33.15 27.09
CA ARG A 546 10.75 -32.69 26.32
C ARG A 546 11.10 -31.49 25.42
N ILE A 547 11.88 -30.53 25.92
CA ILE A 547 12.31 -29.36 25.13
C ILE A 547 13.22 -29.80 23.98
N ALA A 548 14.14 -30.73 24.22
CA ALA A 548 15.02 -31.28 23.19
C ALA A 548 14.21 -32.03 22.10
N LEU A 549 13.31 -32.92 22.50
CA LEU A 549 12.42 -33.65 21.60
C LEU A 549 11.48 -32.72 20.82
N GLU A 550 10.95 -31.68 21.44
CA GLU A 550 10.10 -30.69 20.78
C GLU A 550 10.85 -29.98 19.65
N LYS A 551 12.13 -29.65 19.86
CA LYS A 551 12.99 -29.07 18.83
C LYS A 551 13.24 -30.04 17.67
N GLU A 552 13.53 -31.31 17.96
CA GLU A 552 13.75 -32.34 16.93
C GLU A 552 12.49 -32.63 16.09
N VAL A 553 11.36 -32.84 16.75
CA VAL A 553 10.08 -33.12 16.09
C VAL A 553 9.66 -31.93 15.22
N MET A 554 9.89 -30.70 15.70
CA MET A 554 9.60 -29.49 14.93
C MET A 554 10.47 -29.39 13.67
N GLU A 555 11.75 -29.73 13.72
CA GLU A 555 12.60 -29.76 12.52
C GLU A 555 12.19 -30.87 11.54
N ALA A 556 11.84 -32.06 12.04
CA ALA A 556 11.30 -33.14 11.20
C ALA A 556 10.01 -32.70 10.48
N MET A 557 9.08 -32.07 11.18
CA MET A 557 7.84 -31.53 10.59
C MET A 557 8.11 -30.44 9.53
N LYS A 558 9.14 -29.60 9.73
CA LYS A 558 9.57 -28.61 8.73
C LYS A 558 10.14 -29.27 7.47
N MET A 559 10.92 -30.34 7.62
CA MET A 559 11.47 -31.08 6.47
C MET A 559 10.37 -31.79 5.67
N ASP A 560 9.39 -32.38 6.35
CA ASP A 560 8.20 -32.97 5.72
C ASP A 560 7.39 -31.92 4.93
N ALA A 561 7.21 -30.73 5.51
CA ALA A 561 6.50 -29.64 4.86
C ALA A 561 7.23 -29.13 3.60
N ARG A 562 8.57 -29.00 3.66
CA ARG A 562 9.40 -28.62 2.50
C ARG A 562 9.33 -29.66 1.38
N SER A 563 9.34 -30.94 1.73
CA SER A 563 9.25 -32.04 0.77
C SER A 563 7.89 -32.09 0.07
N ARG A 564 6.80 -31.81 0.82
CA ARG A 564 5.45 -31.68 0.24
C ARG A 564 5.33 -30.47 -0.70
N GLN A 565 5.99 -29.36 -0.39
CA GLN A 565 6.00 -28.16 -1.25
C GLN A 565 6.74 -28.41 -2.58
N GLN A 566 7.89 -29.10 -2.55
CA GLN A 566 8.64 -29.45 -3.77
C GLN A 566 7.87 -30.36 -4.74
N ILE A 567 7.01 -31.25 -4.22
CA ILE A 567 6.17 -32.13 -5.05
C ILE A 567 5.08 -31.33 -5.78
N ILE A 568 4.58 -30.25 -5.17
CA ILE A 568 3.57 -29.36 -5.76
C ILE A 568 4.17 -28.50 -6.88
N ASP A 569 5.44 -28.09 -6.74
CA ASP A 569 6.10 -27.19 -7.69
C ASP A 569 6.54 -27.86 -9.01
N LEU A 570 6.62 -29.20 -9.07
CA LEU A 570 7.03 -29.96 -10.27
C LEU A 570 5.90 -30.16 -11.32
N GLY A 571 4.69 -29.62 -11.10
CA GLY A 571 3.48 -29.98 -11.85
C GLY A 571 2.94 -29.02 -12.91
N ALA A 572 3.62 -27.93 -13.31
CA ALA A 572 3.01 -26.92 -14.19
C ALA A 572 3.87 -26.56 -15.44
N PRO A 573 3.44 -26.94 -16.66
CA PRO A 573 4.08 -26.52 -17.91
C PRO A 573 3.35 -25.35 -18.62
N GLY A 574 4.12 -24.44 -19.23
CA GLY A 574 3.69 -23.72 -20.45
C GLY A 574 3.77 -22.18 -20.46
N ALA A 575 4.73 -21.66 -21.27
CA ALA A 575 4.65 -20.57 -22.29
C ALA A 575 3.96 -19.21 -21.97
N SER A 576 4.35 -18.04 -22.50
CA SER A 576 5.39 -17.59 -23.44
C SER A 576 5.39 -16.04 -23.50
N ALA A 577 6.55 -15.47 -23.87
CA ALA A 577 6.80 -14.24 -24.63
C ALA A 577 5.84 -13.03 -24.49
N ALA A 578 6.35 -11.91 -23.95
CA ALA A 578 5.77 -10.58 -24.20
C ALA A 578 6.80 -9.44 -24.14
N ALA A 579 6.85 -8.75 -25.29
CA ALA A 579 7.29 -7.41 -25.67
C ALA A 579 7.78 -6.44 -24.58
N ALA A 580 8.80 -5.67 -24.99
CA ALA A 580 9.35 -4.51 -24.30
C ALA A 580 8.38 -3.31 -24.42
N ASP A 581 7.91 -2.85 -23.27
CA ASP A 581 7.29 -1.53 -23.09
C ASP A 581 8.26 -0.68 -22.27
N ASP A 582 8.68 0.45 -22.84
CA ASP A 582 9.50 1.49 -22.21
C ASP A 582 8.63 2.31 -21.25
N ASP A 583 8.61 1.92 -19.97
CA ASP A 583 8.07 2.73 -18.87
C ASP A 583 9.19 3.61 -18.29
N ASP A 584 9.24 4.87 -18.71
CA ASP A 584 10.02 5.95 -18.08
C ASP A 584 9.44 6.27 -16.68
N ASP A 585 9.83 5.47 -15.68
CA ASP A 585 9.56 5.71 -14.27
C ASP A 585 10.47 6.84 -13.73
N ASP A 586 9.92 8.06 -13.69
CA ASP A 586 10.38 9.15 -12.83
C ASP A 586 10.09 8.81 -11.36
N ASP A 587 10.83 7.84 -10.81
CA ASP A 587 11.01 7.66 -9.36
C ASP A 587 11.72 8.92 -8.83
N GLU A 588 10.97 9.99 -8.58
CA GLU A 588 11.46 11.18 -7.89
C GLU A 588 11.76 10.84 -6.43
N ASP A 589 13.04 10.80 -6.12
CA ASP A 589 13.60 10.63 -4.79
C ASP A 589 13.01 11.69 -3.83
N LEU A 590 12.33 11.23 -2.78
CA LEU A 590 11.69 12.09 -1.77
C LEU A 590 12.69 12.76 -0.81
N SER A 591 13.98 12.74 -1.13
CA SER A 591 15.05 13.25 -0.26
C SER A 591 15.17 14.77 -0.19
N TYR A 592 14.29 15.53 -0.87
CA TYR A 592 14.31 17.00 -0.89
C TYR A 592 13.20 17.68 -0.07
N ALA A 593 12.35 16.92 0.63
CA ALA A 593 11.26 17.47 1.44
C ALA A 593 11.69 18.04 2.81
N THR A 594 12.99 18.14 3.09
CA THR A 594 13.50 18.60 4.39
C THR A 594 13.67 20.13 4.51
N MET A 595 13.33 20.91 3.47
CA MET A 595 13.62 22.36 3.42
C MET A 595 12.47 23.24 2.88
N ALA A 596 11.22 22.77 2.82
CA ALA A 596 10.09 23.58 2.36
C ALA A 596 8.98 23.66 3.43
N GLY A 597 8.71 24.88 3.90
CA GLY A 597 7.50 25.25 4.63
C GLY A 597 7.75 25.67 6.08
N ARG A 598 7.88 26.98 6.29
CA ARG A 598 7.78 27.62 7.61
C ARG A 598 6.36 27.45 8.17
N ASP A 599 6.30 27.43 9.50
CA ASP A 599 5.13 27.36 10.36
C ASP A 599 4.16 28.53 10.13
N ASP A 600 3.18 28.36 9.24
CA ASP A 600 1.95 29.16 9.28
C ASP A 600 0.77 28.19 9.44
N GLU A 601 0.46 27.87 10.71
CA GLU A 601 -0.77 27.18 11.09
C GLU A 601 -2.00 28.05 10.76
N PRO A 602 -3.07 27.49 10.21
CA PRO A 602 -4.35 28.19 10.15
C PRO A 602 -4.93 28.44 11.56
N ASP A 603 -5.31 29.68 11.86
CA ASP A 603 -5.79 30.12 13.19
C ASP A 603 -7.01 29.36 13.74
N TYR A 604 -7.71 28.55 12.93
CA TYR A 604 -8.88 27.80 13.36
C TYR A 604 -8.58 26.54 14.20
N TRP A 605 -7.31 26.20 14.42
CA TRP A 605 -6.88 25.02 15.20
C TRP A 605 -6.50 25.30 16.66
N ARG A 606 -6.43 26.56 17.11
CA ARG A 606 -6.08 26.92 18.50
C ARG A 606 -7.18 26.65 19.54
N ALA A 607 -8.29 26.03 19.14
CA ALA A 607 -9.48 25.85 19.98
C ALA A 607 -9.67 24.42 20.53
N VAL A 608 -8.72 23.51 20.37
CA VAL A 608 -8.82 22.15 20.93
C VAL A 608 -7.96 22.05 22.20
N PRO A 609 -8.54 21.84 23.39
CA PRO A 609 -7.77 21.66 24.62
C PRO A 609 -6.92 20.39 24.56
N GLU A 610 -5.62 20.49 24.86
CA GLU A 610 -4.73 19.34 25.04
C GLU A 610 -5.11 18.57 26.32
N GLY A 611 -5.56 17.31 26.18
CA GLY A 611 -5.64 16.40 27.33
C GLY A 611 -6.82 15.41 27.39
N GLU A 612 -7.76 15.40 26.45
CA GLU A 612 -8.85 14.41 26.50
C GLU A 612 -8.45 13.04 25.95
N THR A 613 -8.36 12.07 26.86
CA THR A 613 -8.36 10.65 26.52
C THR A 613 -9.82 10.24 26.32
N ILE A 614 -10.26 10.12 25.06
CA ILE A 614 -11.62 9.68 24.74
C ILE A 614 -11.75 8.19 25.07
N VAL A 615 -12.49 7.90 26.15
CA VAL A 615 -12.95 6.56 26.50
C VAL A 615 -14.06 6.19 25.51
N VAL A 616 -13.85 5.11 24.74
CA VAL A 616 -14.90 4.55 23.87
C VAL A 616 -15.90 3.81 24.75
N ALA A 617 -17.02 4.47 25.05
CA ALA A 617 -18.22 3.79 25.48
C ALA A 617 -18.68 2.88 24.33
N GLY A 618 -19.09 1.66 24.65
CA GLY A 618 -19.75 0.77 23.70
C GLY A 618 -21.12 1.33 23.37
N ASP A 619 -21.20 2.20 22.37
CA ASP A 619 -22.47 2.65 21.84
C ASP A 619 -23.09 1.48 21.07
N GLU A 620 -24.26 1.04 21.52
CA GLU A 620 -25.10 0.11 20.77
C GLU A 620 -25.32 0.67 19.36
N GLU A 621 -24.88 -0.05 18.35
CA GLU A 621 -25.07 0.29 16.94
C GLU A 621 -26.55 0.64 16.70
N THR A 622 -26.82 1.88 16.32
CA THR A 622 -28.20 2.33 16.18
C THR A 622 -28.83 1.68 14.95
N GLU A 623 -30.15 1.46 14.97
CA GLU A 623 -30.89 1.01 13.78
C GLU A 623 -30.65 1.94 12.57
N HIS A 624 -30.38 3.22 12.83
CA HIS A 624 -30.01 4.20 11.83
C HIS A 624 -28.68 3.88 11.13
N ASP A 625 -27.64 3.49 11.88
CA ASP A 625 -26.32 3.15 11.33
C ASP A 625 -26.39 1.91 10.44
N ARG A 626 -27.10 0.87 10.89
CA ARG A 626 -27.36 -0.34 10.09
C ARG A 626 -28.08 -0.03 8.78
N ASN A 627 -29.07 0.85 8.84
CA ASN A 627 -29.82 1.26 7.66
C ASN A 627 -28.97 2.09 6.69
N MET A 628 -28.13 3.01 7.19
CA MET A 628 -27.18 3.76 6.33
C MET A 628 -26.22 2.83 5.62
N ARG A 629 -25.66 1.84 6.34
CA ARG A 629 -24.73 0.87 5.78
C ARG A 629 -25.38 -0.04 4.74
N ARG A 630 -26.56 -0.58 5.03
CA ARG A 630 -27.33 -1.39 4.07
C ARG A 630 -27.69 -0.56 2.82
N ASN A 631 -28.07 0.70 2.99
CA ASN A 631 -28.33 1.61 1.87
C ASN A 631 -27.08 1.83 1.01
N PHE A 632 -25.92 2.03 1.63
CA PHE A 632 -24.65 2.17 0.92
C PHE A 632 -24.30 0.90 0.13
N ILE A 633 -24.40 -0.27 0.75
CA ILE A 633 -24.16 -1.57 0.10
C ILE A 633 -25.07 -1.74 -1.13
N ASN A 634 -26.37 -1.50 -0.95
CA ASN A 634 -27.36 -1.60 -2.02
C ASN A 634 -27.11 -0.58 -3.13
N GLN A 635 -26.78 0.67 -2.78
CA GLN A 635 -26.42 1.70 -3.73
C GLN A 635 -25.19 1.30 -4.54
N TRP A 636 -24.13 0.81 -3.87
CA TRP A 636 -22.92 0.35 -4.55
C TRP A 636 -23.25 -0.79 -5.51
N ILE A 637 -23.86 -1.88 -5.05
CA ILE A 637 -24.09 -3.09 -5.85
C ILE A 637 -25.06 -2.84 -7.01
N SER A 638 -26.09 -2.00 -6.79
CA SER A 638 -27.04 -1.63 -7.85
C SER A 638 -26.46 -0.67 -8.88
N HIS A 639 -25.39 0.06 -8.53
CA HIS A 639 -24.69 0.95 -9.46
C HIS A 639 -23.82 0.16 -10.43
N LYS A 640 -24.41 -0.17 -11.58
CA LYS A 640 -23.77 -0.90 -12.68
C LYS A 640 -23.86 -0.08 -13.97
N ASP A 641 -23.12 -0.53 -14.98
CA ASP A 641 -23.20 0.03 -16.32
C ASP A 641 -24.65 0.08 -16.80
N SER A 642 -25.04 1.24 -17.32
CA SER A 642 -26.38 1.50 -17.82
C SER A 642 -26.28 2.28 -19.12
N ASP A 643 -26.98 1.80 -20.14
CA ASP A 643 -27.10 2.54 -21.40
C ASP A 643 -27.90 3.85 -21.24
N VAL A 644 -28.61 4.01 -20.12
CA VAL A 644 -29.38 5.21 -19.79
C VAL A 644 -28.44 6.26 -19.18
N LYS A 645 -27.93 7.18 -20.02
CA LYS A 645 -27.11 8.33 -19.58
C LYS A 645 -27.83 9.18 -18.52
N LYS A 646 -27.46 9.09 -17.24
CA LYS A 646 -28.06 9.85 -16.12
C LYS A 646 -27.26 11.11 -15.77
N SER A 647 -27.18 12.13 -16.65
CA SER A 647 -26.50 13.37 -16.23
C SER A 647 -27.30 14.20 -15.21
N GLY A 648 -28.60 13.93 -15.03
CA GLY A 648 -29.42 14.54 -13.98
C GLY A 648 -29.51 16.09 -13.98
N LEU A 649 -29.01 16.75 -15.03
CA LEU A 649 -28.75 18.19 -15.07
C LEU A 649 -30.06 18.97 -15.03
N LYS A 650 -30.17 19.92 -14.12
CA LYS A 650 -31.27 20.90 -14.14
C LYS A 650 -30.81 22.16 -14.87
N TYR A 651 -31.64 22.70 -15.75
CA TYR A 651 -31.28 23.92 -16.48
C TYR A 651 -31.58 25.18 -15.69
N TYR A 652 -30.55 25.99 -15.44
CA TYR A 652 -30.65 27.17 -14.57
C TYR A 652 -31.67 28.20 -15.06
N LEU A 653 -31.70 28.53 -16.36
CA LEU A 653 -32.67 29.51 -16.88
C LEU A 653 -34.11 28.97 -16.86
N CYS A 654 -34.32 27.66 -16.99
CA CYS A 654 -35.65 27.07 -16.76
C CYS A 654 -36.12 27.37 -15.33
N ARG A 655 -35.26 27.10 -14.34
CA ARG A 655 -35.55 27.27 -12.91
C ARG A 655 -35.90 28.72 -12.56
N LEU A 656 -35.16 29.68 -13.11
CA LEU A 656 -35.39 31.12 -12.89
C LEU A 656 -36.53 31.71 -13.72
N GLY A 657 -36.92 31.07 -14.82
CA GLY A 657 -37.90 31.62 -15.76
C GLY A 657 -39.27 31.83 -15.08
N PRO A 658 -39.80 33.06 -15.01
CA PRO A 658 -41.11 33.31 -14.40
C PRO A 658 -42.26 32.72 -15.23
N THR A 659 -42.07 32.60 -16.55
CA THR A 659 -43.05 32.03 -17.49
C THR A 659 -42.91 30.52 -17.71
N MET A 660 -41.99 29.86 -17.00
CA MET A 660 -41.76 28.41 -17.10
C MET A 660 -42.64 27.65 -16.13
N THR A 661 -43.22 26.54 -16.57
CA THR A 661 -44.03 25.66 -15.71
C THR A 661 -43.16 24.95 -14.67
N GLN A 662 -43.72 24.60 -13.50
CA GLN A 662 -42.98 23.88 -12.45
C GLN A 662 -42.40 22.54 -12.96
N ALA A 663 -43.17 21.80 -13.78
CA ALA A 663 -42.70 20.58 -14.43
C ALA A 663 -41.44 20.81 -15.30
N GLN A 664 -41.33 21.94 -16.00
CA GLN A 664 -40.14 22.28 -16.77
C GLN A 664 -38.98 22.77 -15.90
N LYS A 665 -39.26 23.42 -14.75
CA LYS A 665 -38.26 23.82 -13.76
C LYS A 665 -37.58 22.62 -13.11
N ASP A 666 -38.36 21.58 -12.82
CA ASP A 666 -37.88 20.36 -12.17
C ASP A 666 -37.33 19.31 -13.14
N LYS A 667 -37.49 19.54 -14.45
CA LYS A 667 -37.02 18.62 -15.49
C LYS A 667 -35.52 18.40 -15.40
N LYS A 668 -35.14 17.13 -15.19
CA LYS A 668 -33.76 16.65 -15.26
C LYS A 668 -33.42 16.27 -16.71
N TRP A 669 -32.28 16.71 -17.19
CA TRP A 669 -31.82 16.53 -18.56
C TRP A 669 -30.63 15.59 -18.62
N ILE A 670 -30.60 14.79 -19.69
CA ILE A 670 -29.42 14.06 -20.14
C ILE A 670 -28.53 15.03 -20.93
N LEU A 671 -27.20 14.98 -20.82
CA LEU A 671 -26.26 15.99 -21.35
C LEU A 671 -26.50 16.29 -22.84
N ALA A 672 -26.76 15.28 -23.65
CA ALA A 672 -27.10 15.48 -25.06
C ALA A 672 -28.38 16.33 -25.23
N LYS A 673 -29.45 15.99 -24.51
CA LYS A 673 -30.71 16.74 -24.52
C LYS A 673 -30.56 18.11 -23.85
N TYR A 674 -29.70 18.23 -22.84
CA TYR A 674 -29.35 19.49 -22.20
C TYR A 674 -28.67 20.42 -23.21
N ASN A 675 -27.69 19.92 -23.96
CA ASN A 675 -27.01 20.68 -25.02
C ASN A 675 -27.96 21.05 -26.17
N THR A 676 -28.89 20.18 -26.55
CA THR A 676 -29.96 20.54 -27.51
C THR A 676 -30.87 21.61 -26.92
N HIS A 677 -31.22 21.53 -25.64
CA HIS A 677 -32.06 22.51 -24.96
C HIS A 677 -31.36 23.87 -24.84
N LEU A 678 -30.06 23.90 -24.55
CA LEU A 678 -29.23 25.11 -24.55
C LEU A 678 -29.28 25.85 -25.89
N LYS A 679 -29.34 25.09 -27.00
CA LYS A 679 -29.41 25.64 -28.36
C LYS A 679 -30.84 25.91 -28.83
N SER A 680 -31.85 25.47 -28.08
CA SER A 680 -33.25 25.62 -28.47
C SER A 680 -33.73 27.05 -28.27
N GLU A 681 -34.76 27.43 -29.02
CA GLU A 681 -35.39 28.75 -28.89
C GLU A 681 -36.19 28.92 -27.59
N THR A 682 -36.27 27.90 -26.74
CA THR A 682 -37.08 27.89 -25.52
C THR A 682 -36.83 29.12 -24.63
N HIS A 683 -35.58 29.60 -24.58
CA HIS A 683 -35.15 30.72 -23.73
C HIS A 683 -35.03 32.04 -24.49
N THR A 684 -35.40 32.07 -25.77
CA THR A 684 -35.47 33.33 -26.51
C THR A 684 -36.53 34.25 -25.91
N ARG A 685 -36.31 35.56 -26.04
CA ARG A 685 -37.26 36.57 -25.55
C ARG A 685 -38.63 36.43 -26.22
N LYS A 686 -38.65 36.11 -27.52
CA LYS A 686 -39.86 35.82 -28.30
C LYS A 686 -40.69 34.70 -27.66
N GLU A 687 -40.05 33.58 -27.31
CA GLU A 687 -40.74 32.47 -26.66
C GLU A 687 -41.17 32.75 -25.21
N GLN A 688 -40.39 33.55 -24.47
CA GLN A 688 -40.81 34.03 -23.16
C GLN A 688 -42.09 34.86 -23.24
N LEU A 689 -42.19 35.77 -24.23
CA LEU A 689 -43.37 36.58 -24.48
C LEU A 689 -44.56 35.75 -24.96
N ARG A 690 -44.35 34.74 -25.82
CA ARG A 690 -45.41 33.78 -26.20
C ARG A 690 -45.98 33.07 -24.99
N ARG A 691 -45.14 32.64 -24.05
CA ARG A 691 -45.59 31.99 -22.81
C ARG A 691 -46.29 32.97 -21.87
N ALA A 692 -45.76 34.18 -21.69
CA ALA A 692 -46.41 35.23 -20.91
C ALA A 692 -47.80 35.54 -21.46
N PHE A 693 -47.92 35.69 -22.77
CA PHE A 693 -49.20 35.92 -23.45
C PHE A 693 -50.22 34.81 -23.17
N LYS A 694 -49.80 33.54 -23.23
CA LYS A 694 -50.68 32.41 -22.89
C LYS A 694 -51.12 32.41 -21.43
N ILE A 695 -50.27 32.88 -20.52
CA ILE A 695 -50.63 33.06 -19.10
C ILE A 695 -51.69 34.15 -18.99
N MET A 696 -51.46 35.32 -19.58
CA MET A 696 -52.42 36.43 -19.59
C MET A 696 -53.77 36.05 -20.21
N GLN A 697 -53.75 35.28 -21.30
CA GLN A 697 -54.96 34.79 -21.97
C GLN A 697 -55.76 33.82 -21.09
N LYS A 698 -55.05 33.04 -20.26
CA LYS A 698 -55.69 32.14 -19.29
C LYS A 698 -56.26 32.92 -18.10
N GLU A 699 -55.59 33.99 -17.67
CA GLU A 699 -56.01 34.84 -16.56
C GLU A 699 -57.21 35.72 -16.92
N SER A 700 -57.34 36.15 -18.17
CA SER A 700 -58.46 36.99 -18.63
C SER A 700 -59.78 36.24 -18.83
N GLY A 701 -59.75 34.91 -19.00
CA GLY A 701 -60.95 34.09 -19.22
C GLY A 701 -61.58 34.17 -20.62
N ASP A 702 -61.32 35.25 -21.38
CA ASP A 702 -62.00 35.54 -22.65
C ASP A 702 -61.28 35.02 -23.91
N ASN A 703 -60.30 34.12 -23.75
CA ASN A 703 -59.42 33.68 -24.84
C ASN A 703 -58.75 34.85 -25.60
N LYS A 704 -58.63 36.01 -24.96
CA LYS A 704 -57.97 37.21 -25.49
C LYS A 704 -57.03 37.77 -24.45
N ALA A 705 -55.91 38.34 -24.89
CA ALA A 705 -55.03 39.10 -24.00
C ALA A 705 -54.67 40.44 -24.67
N ALA A 706 -54.80 41.51 -23.90
CA ALA A 706 -54.38 42.84 -24.30
C ALA A 706 -52.85 42.96 -24.27
N CYS A 707 -52.27 43.73 -25.18
CA CYS A 707 -50.87 44.10 -25.07
C CYS A 707 -50.69 45.09 -23.90
N PRO A 708 -49.83 44.82 -22.92
CA PRO A 708 -49.69 45.68 -21.74
C PRO A 708 -49.00 47.03 -22.04
N LEU A 709 -48.53 47.24 -23.26
CA LEU A 709 -47.85 48.45 -23.71
C LEU A 709 -48.68 49.26 -24.71
N CYS A 710 -49.83 48.74 -25.15
CA CYS A 710 -50.76 49.40 -26.05
C CYS A 710 -52.14 49.40 -25.42
N ASP A 711 -52.69 50.58 -25.14
CA ASP A 711 -53.92 50.69 -24.34
C ASP A 711 -55.19 50.10 -24.99
N ASN A 712 -55.17 49.63 -26.25
CA ASN A 712 -56.39 49.24 -26.96
C ASN A 712 -56.26 48.07 -27.96
N ARG A 713 -55.24 47.21 -27.84
CA ARG A 713 -55.09 46.07 -28.77
C ARG A 713 -55.13 44.72 -28.05
N GLU A 714 -56.17 43.95 -28.35
CA GLU A 714 -56.35 42.57 -27.89
C GLU A 714 -55.99 41.57 -29.00
N TYR A 715 -55.39 40.46 -28.59
CA TYR A 715 -55.02 39.38 -29.50
C TYR A 715 -55.63 38.07 -29.01
N THR A 716 -56.08 37.24 -29.96
CA THR A 716 -56.55 35.87 -29.71
C THR A 716 -55.45 34.84 -29.90
N ARG A 717 -54.42 35.14 -30.69
CA ARG A 717 -53.31 34.24 -31.01
C ARG A 717 -51.97 34.82 -30.60
N ALA A 718 -51.10 33.97 -30.07
CA ALA A 718 -49.75 34.38 -29.67
C ALA A 718 -48.92 34.88 -30.85
N ASP A 719 -49.07 34.30 -32.05
CA ASP A 719 -48.31 34.73 -33.22
C ASP A 719 -48.69 36.13 -33.70
N THR A 720 -49.99 36.48 -33.67
CA THR A 720 -50.44 37.84 -33.98
C THR A 720 -49.97 38.85 -32.95
N PHE A 721 -49.97 38.47 -31.66
CA PHE A 721 -49.41 39.28 -30.59
C PHE A 721 -47.91 39.52 -30.79
N ILE A 722 -47.16 38.48 -31.14
CA ILE A 722 -45.72 38.61 -31.37
C ILE A 722 -45.40 39.41 -32.63
N GLY A 723 -46.18 39.26 -33.71
CA GLY A 723 -46.06 40.12 -34.89
C GLY A 723 -46.34 41.59 -34.58
N HIS A 724 -47.27 41.87 -33.65
CA HIS A 724 -47.44 43.22 -33.11
C HIS A 724 -46.24 43.67 -32.28
N VAL A 725 -45.69 42.83 -31.40
CA VAL A 725 -44.49 43.20 -30.63
C VAL A 725 -43.30 43.45 -31.55
N GLU A 726 -43.11 42.66 -32.61
CA GLU A 726 -42.03 42.87 -33.60
C GLU A 726 -42.13 44.22 -34.32
N THR A 727 -43.36 44.67 -34.59
CA THR A 727 -43.61 45.90 -35.36
C THR A 727 -43.74 47.15 -34.48
N ALA A 728 -44.43 47.05 -33.35
CA ALA A 728 -44.76 48.17 -32.48
C ALA A 728 -43.89 48.28 -31.22
N HIS A 729 -43.27 47.18 -30.77
CA HIS A 729 -42.49 47.12 -29.51
C HIS A 729 -41.19 46.33 -29.68
N SER A 730 -40.47 46.59 -30.78
CA SER A 730 -39.26 45.82 -31.14
C SER A 730 -38.21 45.84 -30.01
N GLU A 731 -38.17 46.89 -29.20
CA GLU A 731 -37.32 47.04 -28.01
C GLU A 731 -37.53 45.93 -26.97
N GLN A 732 -38.72 45.30 -26.93
CA GLN A 732 -39.02 44.20 -26.03
C GLN A 732 -38.42 42.86 -26.48
N LEU A 733 -37.95 42.77 -27.74
CA LEU A 733 -37.34 41.57 -28.32
C LEU A 733 -35.80 41.62 -28.26
N PHE A 734 -35.22 42.82 -28.17
CA PHE A 734 -33.78 42.99 -28.04
C PHE A 734 -33.33 42.84 -26.58
N SER A 735 -32.78 41.67 -26.25
CA SER A 735 -31.84 41.61 -25.14
C SER A 735 -30.57 42.34 -25.57
N LYS A 736 -30.22 43.47 -24.93
CA LYS A 736 -28.88 44.09 -25.00
C LYS A 736 -27.82 43.13 -24.44
N ARG A 737 -27.57 42.03 -25.13
CA ARG A 737 -26.42 41.12 -24.94
C ARG A 737 -25.58 41.09 -26.21
N THR A 738 -25.33 42.25 -26.79
CA THR A 738 -24.09 42.49 -27.52
C THR A 738 -23.00 42.79 -26.49
N LEU A 739 -22.63 41.78 -25.70
CA LEU A 739 -21.29 41.75 -25.13
C LEU A 739 -20.40 41.37 -26.30
N THR A 740 -19.81 42.41 -26.88
CA THR A 740 -18.74 42.37 -27.87
C THR A 740 -17.72 41.32 -27.42
N ARG A 741 -17.71 40.20 -28.14
CA ARG A 741 -16.62 39.24 -28.14
C ARG A 741 -15.45 39.93 -28.85
N THR A 742 -14.65 40.69 -28.11
CA THR A 742 -13.38 41.22 -28.57
C THR A 742 -12.37 40.08 -28.69
N THR A 743 -12.56 39.21 -29.69
CA THR A 743 -11.49 38.36 -30.20
C THR A 743 -10.66 39.21 -31.14
N ARG A 744 -9.51 39.67 -30.63
CA ARG A 744 -8.30 39.85 -31.43
C ARG A 744 -8.15 38.67 -32.38
N LEU A 745 -8.00 38.95 -33.67
CA LEU A 745 -7.07 38.31 -34.61
C LEU A 745 -7.37 38.81 -36.02
N ALA A 746 -6.69 39.87 -36.42
CA ALA A 746 -6.31 40.11 -37.81
C ALA A 746 -4.89 40.67 -37.76
N SER A 747 -3.93 39.78 -38.01
CA SER A 747 -2.55 40.10 -38.34
C SER A 747 -2.53 40.89 -39.65
N SER A 748 -2.12 42.15 -39.60
CA SER A 748 -1.65 42.87 -40.78
C SER A 748 -0.21 42.39 -41.08
N ARG A 749 -0.09 41.51 -42.07
CA ARG A 749 1.07 41.48 -42.96
C ARG A 749 0.92 42.68 -43.89
N GLU A 750 1.80 43.66 -43.77
CA GLU A 750 2.09 44.59 -44.86
C GLU A 750 3.41 44.16 -45.49
N ASP A 751 3.29 43.53 -46.65
CA ASP A 751 4.28 43.63 -47.72
C ASP A 751 3.80 44.76 -48.63
N GLY A 752 4.67 45.73 -48.96
CA GLY A 752 4.34 46.74 -49.96
C GLY A 752 5.20 48.02 -49.93
N THR A 753 6.40 47.93 -50.51
CA THR A 753 7.01 48.93 -51.41
C THR A 753 6.95 50.43 -51.04
N GLY A 754 8.11 50.95 -50.64
CA GLY A 754 8.47 52.37 -50.59
C GLY A 754 9.92 52.51 -50.14
#